data_AF-A0A810N770-F1
#
_entry.id   AF-A0A810N770-F1
#
_cell.length_a   1.000
_cell.length_b   1.000
_cell.length_c   1.000
_cell.angle_alpha   90.00
_cell.angle_beta   90.00
_cell.angle_gamma   90.00
#
_symmetry.space_group_name_H-M   'P 1'
#
loop_
_entity.id
_entity.type
_entity.pdbx_description
1 polymer ?
#
loop_
_entity_poly.entity_id
_entity_poly.type
_entity_poly.pdbx_seq_one_letter_code
_entity_poly.pdbx_strand_id
1 'polypeptide(L)'
;MDGWRYRIAWRPRPVQPADRLTGTWLAVLRPGQQDHPLVTGLAARGARIVPVIAPTVDRADLAARLTGCLPDAGPVTGVLSLVSLADGPAGDALAVVQALGDVDVPAPVWWLTRGAVSVGRSDQAPAPDAAAVWGLGRVVALERPTRWGGLIDLPDDLDDRAVGRLCALLTGPDDPRPDTPAEDQAAVRSSGVFVRRLVRAGGTPADRTFRLAGTVLVTGGTGALGGHVAQWAVRSGAEHVVLTSRRGEQAPGADDLAGRLRDSGARVTVAACDVADRAALAGLLAGLAERGEPVRAVLHAAGAPQFTPLTDVTPDEWAAVLRAKVDGAAHLADLLDGEPLDAFVVFSSIAAVWGSAGQVAYAAANTAVDALVARRRSRGLPGTAVAWGPWAGAGMAAGEARDQLARRGLPAMAPELAVVALQQALDHDDASVVVADVDWARFAASFTALRSSPLLAEIPAAQPAPDGAAPAADGTRTPLGERLAALPPTERDAVLLDLVRSQAAVVLGHPSVESVPADRAFQRQGFDSLTAVELRNRLTAETGLALPTTLVFDHPTPQAVAALLHTALLGGPREVTPVDVAAPVDDDPIVIVGMACRLPGDVDTTDAYWDLLTAGRDGISGFPLDRGWDDFLAGAADTSFAHRGGFLHGAAGFDAEFFGISPREAVAMDPQQRLLLEVSWEAVESAGIDPSGLRGARVGVFAGASFQGYAATSMGRDREVGGHLLTGNATSVLSGRVAYTFGFEGPALTVDTACSSSLVALHLAVGSLRSGECDLALAGGVTVMATPGAFVEFSRQGGLSGDGRCRAFGESADGTGWGEGVGVLLVQRLSDARRDGRRVLGVVRGSAVNSDGASNGLTAPNGPAQQRVIRQALASARLSAVDVDVVEAHGTGTTLGDPIEAQALLATYGGQRGVGGPLLLGSVKSNIGHTQAAAGVAGVIKMVLAMRHGVVPATLHVDVPSTRVDWSSGAVELVTRSRMWPETGRPRRSAVSSFGISGTNAHVIVEQGDPEPDRPAGSGVGVLSGGPWLVSGRSAEALAGQAARLADHLRRRPDVPVAEVAWSLAASRAGLEHRAVVSGGDRDALLAGLAGLADGSVSPGVVTGQVGAGRRAVLFTGQGAQRSGMGRELYARFPVFAESFDRVCGLLDPELDRPLREVVFEDGSGLLDRTVFTQAGLFAVEVALFDLLSSWGVRADFVAGHSIGEVTAAYVAGVLSLGDACRLVAARGRLMQGLPAGGGCWRWVRARSRFVR
;
A
#
# COMPACT_ATOMS: atom_id res chain seq x y z
N MET A 1 -37.81 -22.47 -7.45
CA MET A 1 -37.68 -21.51 -8.56
C MET A 1 -38.09 -20.08 -8.17
N ASP A 2 -38.93 -19.88 -7.16
CA ASP A 2 -39.29 -18.52 -6.70
C ASP A 2 -38.08 -17.66 -6.29
N GLY A 3 -36.96 -18.31 -5.93
CA GLY A 3 -35.67 -17.66 -5.67
C GLY A 3 -35.00 -17.01 -6.88
N TRP A 4 -35.44 -17.26 -8.12
CA TRP A 4 -34.82 -16.74 -9.36
C TRP A 4 -35.57 -15.54 -9.98
N ARG A 5 -36.75 -15.18 -9.46
CA ARG A 5 -37.60 -14.12 -10.03
C ARG A 5 -37.42 -12.80 -9.27
N TYR A 6 -37.09 -11.73 -9.99
CA TYR A 6 -36.93 -10.36 -9.49
C TYR A 6 -37.67 -9.36 -10.38
N ARG A 7 -37.86 -8.14 -9.90
CA ARG A 7 -38.44 -7.03 -10.65
C ARG A 7 -37.85 -5.70 -10.20
N ILE A 8 -37.99 -4.68 -11.03
CA ILE A 8 -37.63 -3.31 -10.68
C ILE A 8 -38.79 -2.63 -9.96
N ALA A 9 -38.49 -1.97 -8.85
CA ALA A 9 -39.39 -1.11 -8.10
C ALA A 9 -38.84 0.31 -8.04
N TRP A 10 -39.73 1.29 -8.12
CA TRP A 10 -39.40 2.71 -7.91
C TRP A 10 -39.90 3.12 -6.52
N ARG A 11 -38.99 3.57 -5.67
CA ARG A 11 -39.30 3.94 -4.28
C ARG A 11 -39.27 5.44 -4.09
N PRO A 12 -40.28 6.04 -3.43
CA PRO A 12 -40.20 7.45 -3.08
C PRO A 12 -39.03 7.68 -2.12
N ARG A 13 -38.18 8.65 -2.43
CA ARG A 13 -37.09 9.12 -1.56
C ARG A 13 -37.42 10.53 -1.06
N PRO A 14 -37.47 10.74 0.27
CA PRO A 14 -37.56 12.08 0.82
C PRO A 14 -36.29 12.86 0.45
N VAL A 15 -36.44 13.90 -0.35
CA VAL A 15 -35.34 14.81 -0.73
C VAL A 15 -35.82 16.22 -0.41
N GLN A 16 -35.11 16.92 0.47
CA GLN A 16 -35.35 18.34 0.67
C GLN A 16 -34.75 19.10 -0.52
N PRO A 17 -35.52 19.99 -1.20
CA PRO A 17 -34.97 20.79 -2.27
C PRO A 17 -33.77 21.60 -1.78
N ALA A 18 -32.67 21.57 -2.53
CA ALA A 18 -31.49 22.36 -2.19
C ALA A 18 -31.64 23.77 -2.76
N ASP A 19 -31.40 24.77 -1.91
CA ASP A 19 -31.48 26.19 -2.30
C ASP A 19 -30.22 26.66 -3.04
N ARG A 20 -29.11 25.90 -2.98
CA ARG A 20 -27.83 26.25 -3.62
C ARG A 20 -27.13 25.05 -4.24
N LEU A 21 -26.59 25.23 -5.45
CA LEU A 21 -25.64 24.33 -6.10
C LEU A 21 -24.34 25.12 -6.32
N THR A 22 -23.21 24.62 -5.83
CA THR A 22 -21.92 25.34 -5.92
C THR A 22 -20.99 24.70 -6.95
N GLY A 23 -19.94 25.42 -7.34
CA GLY A 23 -18.91 24.92 -8.25
C GLY A 23 -19.16 25.20 -9.74
N THR A 24 -18.22 24.75 -10.57
CA THR A 24 -18.30 24.90 -12.04
C THR A 24 -18.83 23.62 -12.67
N TRP A 25 -19.86 23.73 -13.49
CA TRP A 25 -20.50 22.58 -14.14
C TRP A 25 -20.43 22.72 -15.65
N LEU A 26 -19.88 21.71 -16.33
CA LEU A 26 -19.93 21.64 -17.79
C LEU A 26 -21.30 21.14 -18.20
N ALA A 27 -22.01 21.89 -19.06
CA ALA A 27 -23.29 21.46 -19.61
C ALA A 27 -23.13 21.09 -21.09
N VAL A 28 -23.26 19.81 -21.43
CA VAL A 28 -23.22 19.34 -22.82
C VAL A 28 -24.62 19.47 -23.42
N LEU A 29 -24.75 20.33 -24.44
CA LEU A 29 -26.02 20.82 -24.99
C LEU A 29 -26.07 20.64 -26.51
N ARG A 30 -27.26 20.42 -27.06
CA ARG A 30 -27.56 20.61 -28.49
C ARG A 30 -27.87 22.09 -28.80
N PRO A 31 -27.78 22.53 -30.07
CA PRO A 31 -28.27 23.83 -30.48
C PRO A 31 -29.72 24.06 -30.04
N GLY A 32 -30.00 25.23 -29.46
CA GLY A 32 -31.33 25.58 -28.93
C GLY A 32 -31.59 25.16 -27.47
N GLN A 33 -30.71 24.39 -26.83
CA GLN A 33 -30.84 24.04 -25.41
C GLN A 33 -30.12 25.02 -24.45
N GLN A 34 -29.51 26.08 -24.97
CA GLN A 34 -28.77 27.08 -24.17
C GLN A 34 -29.67 27.79 -23.15
N ASP A 35 -30.90 28.09 -23.55
CA ASP A 35 -31.90 28.75 -22.71
C ASP A 35 -32.83 27.76 -22.01
N HIS A 36 -32.45 26.47 -21.94
CA HIS A 36 -33.28 25.46 -21.30
C HIS A 36 -33.51 25.82 -19.82
N PRO A 37 -34.74 25.73 -19.28
CA PRO A 37 -35.06 26.17 -17.91
C PRO A 37 -34.17 25.58 -16.82
N LEU A 38 -33.61 24.39 -17.05
CA LEU A 38 -32.60 23.78 -16.15
C LEU A 38 -31.31 24.59 -16.07
N VAL A 39 -30.75 25.04 -17.20
CA VAL A 39 -29.47 25.77 -17.22
C VAL A 39 -29.62 27.06 -16.44
N THR A 40 -30.69 27.81 -16.72
CA THR A 40 -31.04 29.04 -16.00
C THR A 40 -31.35 28.77 -14.52
N GLY A 41 -32.11 27.72 -14.22
CA GLY A 41 -32.53 27.37 -12.87
C GLY A 41 -31.38 26.89 -11.96
N LEU A 42 -30.38 26.21 -12.52
CA LEU A 42 -29.15 25.82 -11.81
C LEU A 42 -28.23 27.02 -11.58
N ALA A 43 -28.10 27.90 -12.58
CA ALA A 43 -27.33 29.14 -12.46
C ALA A 43 -27.93 30.09 -11.42
N ALA A 44 -29.26 30.23 -11.37
CA ALA A 44 -29.98 31.00 -10.36
C ALA A 44 -29.75 30.48 -8.92
N ARG A 45 -29.39 29.20 -8.78
CA ARG A 45 -29.04 28.55 -7.51
C ARG A 45 -27.53 28.56 -7.22
N GLY A 46 -26.74 29.32 -7.97
CA GLY A 46 -25.33 29.59 -7.66
C GLY A 46 -24.30 28.74 -8.40
N ALA A 47 -24.72 27.86 -9.32
CA ALA A 47 -23.78 27.05 -10.10
C ALA A 47 -23.22 27.87 -11.27
N ARG A 48 -21.91 27.80 -11.52
CA ARG A 48 -21.32 28.37 -12.73
C ARG A 48 -21.43 27.38 -13.88
N ILE A 49 -22.41 27.57 -14.77
CA ILE A 49 -22.60 26.69 -15.93
C ILE A 49 -21.71 27.13 -17.09
N VAL A 50 -20.90 26.21 -17.61
CA VAL A 50 -20.11 26.39 -18.83
C VAL A 50 -20.73 25.56 -19.95
N PRO A 51 -21.40 26.18 -20.94
CA PRO A 51 -22.09 25.46 -22.00
C PRO A 51 -21.11 24.92 -23.05
N VAL A 52 -21.23 23.63 -23.37
CA VAL A 52 -20.53 22.94 -24.46
C VAL A 52 -21.59 22.59 -25.51
N ILE A 53 -21.73 23.45 -26.52
CA ILE A 53 -22.76 23.30 -27.56
C ILE A 53 -22.21 22.41 -28.68
N ALA A 54 -22.88 21.29 -28.93
CA ALA A 54 -22.53 20.29 -29.92
C ALA A 54 -23.54 20.29 -31.07
N PRO A 55 -23.24 20.96 -32.22
CA PRO A 55 -24.15 21.01 -33.38
C PRO A 55 -24.39 19.63 -34.00
N THR A 56 -23.34 18.82 -34.01
CA THR A 56 -23.34 17.40 -34.35
C THR A 56 -22.83 16.63 -33.16
N VAL A 57 -23.51 15.55 -32.75
CA VAL A 57 -23.05 14.72 -31.63
C VAL A 57 -22.06 13.68 -32.15
N ASP A 58 -20.92 14.18 -32.65
CA ASP A 58 -19.78 13.38 -33.10
C ASP A 58 -18.68 13.37 -32.04
N ARG A 59 -18.04 12.21 -31.82
CA ARG A 59 -17.02 12.01 -30.77
C ARG A 59 -15.85 12.99 -30.93
N ALA A 60 -15.35 13.19 -32.15
CA ALA A 60 -14.18 14.03 -32.39
C ALA A 60 -14.50 15.52 -32.24
N ASP A 61 -15.65 15.97 -32.77
CA ASP A 61 -16.11 17.37 -32.58
C ASP A 61 -16.37 17.67 -31.09
N LEU A 62 -17.00 16.75 -30.36
CA LEU A 62 -17.21 16.88 -28.92
C LEU A 62 -15.90 16.97 -28.14
N ALA A 63 -14.92 16.10 -28.43
CA ALA A 63 -13.62 16.13 -27.77
C ALA A 63 -12.87 17.45 -28.03
N ALA A 64 -12.91 17.95 -29.26
CA ALA A 64 -12.30 19.24 -29.62
C ALA A 64 -12.95 20.41 -28.86
N ARG A 65 -14.28 20.43 -28.76
CA ARG A 65 -15.02 21.47 -28.02
C ARG A 65 -14.77 21.41 -26.52
N LEU A 66 -14.76 20.22 -25.94
CA LEU A 66 -14.42 20.01 -24.53
C LEU A 66 -13.01 20.53 -24.24
N THR A 67 -12.03 20.16 -25.07
CA THR A 67 -10.64 20.63 -24.95
C THR A 67 -10.54 22.16 -25.00
N GLY A 68 -11.31 22.81 -25.88
CA GLY A 68 -11.34 24.27 -25.99
C GLY A 68 -11.98 24.98 -24.79
N CYS A 69 -12.92 24.35 -24.08
CA CYS A 69 -13.64 24.97 -22.96
C CYS A 69 -12.96 24.77 -21.60
N LEU A 70 -12.14 23.73 -21.43
CA LEU A 70 -11.54 23.37 -20.14
C LEU A 70 -10.60 24.44 -19.54
N PRO A 71 -9.74 25.14 -20.31
CA PRO A 71 -8.87 26.17 -19.75
C PRO A 71 -9.65 27.31 -19.06
N ASP A 72 -10.79 27.72 -19.63
CA ASP A 72 -11.64 28.80 -19.10
C ASP A 72 -12.61 28.29 -18.00
N ALA A 73 -12.84 26.98 -17.95
CA ALA A 73 -13.69 26.33 -16.97
C ALA A 73 -13.01 26.09 -15.62
N GLY A 74 -11.68 26.17 -15.50
CA GLY A 74 -11.00 25.90 -14.22
C GLY A 74 -11.38 24.53 -13.61
N PRO A 75 -11.35 24.35 -12.28
CA PRO A 75 -11.74 23.07 -11.67
C PRO A 75 -13.23 22.79 -11.87
N VAL A 76 -13.53 21.69 -12.58
CA VAL A 76 -14.88 21.24 -12.91
C VAL A 76 -15.42 20.36 -11.78
N THR A 77 -16.56 20.74 -11.23
CA THR A 77 -17.27 20.04 -10.14
C THR A 77 -18.11 18.87 -10.66
N GLY A 78 -18.67 18.99 -11.86
CA GLY A 78 -19.47 17.94 -12.48
C GLY A 78 -19.80 18.25 -13.94
N VAL A 79 -20.22 17.22 -14.68
CA VAL A 79 -20.67 17.34 -16.07
C VAL A 79 -22.14 16.95 -16.15
N LEU A 80 -22.97 17.83 -16.71
CA LEU A 80 -24.37 17.58 -17.01
C LEU A 80 -24.53 17.39 -18.51
N SER A 81 -25.05 16.25 -18.95
CA SER A 81 -25.37 16.06 -20.37
C SER A 81 -26.88 16.06 -20.58
N LEU A 82 -27.35 17.06 -21.32
CA LEU A 82 -28.75 17.29 -21.70
C LEU A 82 -29.04 16.79 -23.12
N VAL A 83 -28.05 16.16 -23.77
CA VAL A 83 -28.15 15.65 -25.14
C VAL A 83 -29.32 14.66 -25.30
N SER A 84 -29.67 13.96 -24.21
CA SER A 84 -30.77 12.99 -24.13
C SER A 84 -32.11 13.57 -23.65
N LEU A 85 -32.22 14.89 -23.47
CA LEU A 85 -33.49 15.60 -23.26
C LEU A 85 -34.15 16.05 -24.58
N ALA A 86 -33.37 16.11 -25.65
CA ALA A 86 -33.87 16.36 -27.00
C ALA A 86 -34.15 15.01 -27.68
N ASP A 87 -35.14 15.00 -28.57
CA ASP A 87 -35.39 13.83 -29.42
C ASP A 87 -34.15 13.55 -30.28
N GLY A 88 -33.52 12.41 -30.04
CA GLY A 88 -32.28 12.01 -30.71
C GLY A 88 -31.90 10.55 -30.41
N PRO A 89 -31.07 9.94 -31.27
CA PRO A 89 -30.72 8.53 -31.11
C PRO A 89 -29.86 8.32 -29.86
N ALA A 90 -30.04 7.19 -29.18
CA ALA A 90 -29.27 6.86 -27.98
C ALA A 90 -27.74 6.74 -28.23
N GLY A 91 -27.32 6.57 -29.48
CA GLY A 91 -25.90 6.61 -29.89
C GLY A 91 -25.22 7.96 -29.62
N ASP A 92 -25.99 9.04 -29.54
CA ASP A 92 -25.47 10.37 -29.20
C ASP A 92 -24.93 10.41 -27.76
N ALA A 93 -25.55 9.67 -26.83
CA ALA A 93 -25.04 9.54 -25.47
C ALA A 93 -23.71 8.75 -25.42
N LEU A 94 -23.53 7.77 -26.32
CA LEU A 94 -22.27 7.03 -26.45
C LEU A 94 -21.13 7.96 -26.87
N ALA A 95 -21.36 8.82 -27.87
CA ALA A 95 -20.36 9.78 -28.34
C ALA A 95 -19.95 10.76 -27.23
N VAL A 96 -20.89 11.21 -26.39
CA VAL A 96 -20.61 12.12 -25.25
C VAL A 96 -19.67 11.47 -24.24
N VAL A 97 -19.93 10.25 -23.79
CA VAL A 97 -19.05 9.60 -22.79
C VAL A 97 -17.69 9.24 -23.36
N GLN A 98 -17.63 8.83 -24.62
CA GLN A 98 -16.35 8.55 -25.28
C GLN A 98 -15.51 9.82 -25.40
N ALA A 99 -16.10 10.95 -25.81
CA ALA A 99 -15.40 12.23 -25.88
C ALA A 99 -14.94 12.74 -24.51
N LEU A 100 -15.75 12.60 -23.46
CA LEU A 100 -15.34 12.94 -22.08
C LEU A 100 -14.18 12.05 -21.59
N GLY A 101 -14.15 10.79 -22.03
CA GLY A 101 -13.04 9.88 -21.80
C GLY A 101 -11.76 10.29 -22.53
N ASP A 102 -11.85 10.71 -23.79
CA ASP A 102 -10.72 11.12 -24.62
C ASP A 102 -10.00 12.37 -24.07
N VAL A 103 -10.75 13.28 -23.45
CA VAL A 103 -10.22 14.55 -22.90
C VAL A 103 -9.86 14.44 -21.41
N ASP A 104 -10.08 13.27 -20.80
CA ASP A 104 -9.74 12.96 -19.42
C ASP A 104 -10.34 13.90 -18.35
N VAL A 105 -11.59 14.33 -18.53
CA VAL A 105 -12.26 15.27 -17.60
C VAL A 105 -12.41 14.62 -16.20
N PRO A 106 -11.80 15.20 -15.13
CA PRO A 106 -11.77 14.58 -13.80
C PRO A 106 -13.00 14.94 -12.95
N ALA A 107 -14.21 14.79 -13.51
CA ALA A 107 -15.46 15.15 -12.83
C ALA A 107 -16.58 14.13 -13.09
N PRO A 108 -17.53 13.96 -12.14
CA PRO A 108 -18.65 13.02 -12.29
C PRO A 108 -19.63 13.47 -13.38
N VAL A 109 -20.05 12.54 -14.23
CA VAL A 109 -21.01 12.76 -15.32
C VAL A 109 -22.42 12.36 -14.90
N TRP A 110 -23.35 13.31 -15.00
CA TRP A 110 -24.78 13.15 -14.75
C TRP A 110 -25.56 13.24 -16.06
N TRP A 111 -26.32 12.19 -16.37
CA TRP A 111 -27.15 12.13 -17.57
C TRP A 111 -28.62 12.38 -17.28
N LEU A 112 -29.15 13.35 -18.00
CA LEU A 112 -30.54 13.79 -17.87
C LEU A 112 -31.37 13.24 -19.03
N THR A 113 -32.44 12.52 -18.72
CA THR A 113 -33.39 11.97 -19.69
C THR A 113 -34.81 12.48 -19.41
N ARG A 114 -35.72 12.28 -20.37
CA ARG A 114 -37.16 12.47 -20.20
C ARG A 114 -37.89 11.27 -20.77
N GLY A 115 -38.86 10.74 -20.03
CA GLY A 115 -39.67 9.60 -20.47
C GLY A 115 -38.87 8.30 -20.65
N ALA A 116 -37.67 8.17 -20.06
CA ALA A 116 -36.86 6.95 -20.17
C ALA A 116 -37.35 5.84 -19.23
N VAL A 117 -38.06 6.22 -18.16
CA VAL A 117 -38.55 5.31 -17.12
C VAL A 117 -39.96 5.70 -16.70
N SER A 118 -40.70 4.73 -16.16
CA SER A 118 -42.02 4.95 -15.57
C SER A 118 -41.99 4.51 -14.10
N VAL A 119 -42.35 5.41 -13.18
CA VAL A 119 -42.34 5.12 -11.73
C VAL A 119 -43.67 4.55 -11.22
N GLY A 120 -44.72 4.55 -12.06
CA GLY A 120 -46.05 4.07 -11.70
C GLY A 120 -47.09 4.37 -12.78
N ARG A 121 -48.36 4.07 -12.49
CA ARG A 121 -49.48 4.19 -13.46
C ARG A 121 -49.80 5.63 -13.89
N SER A 122 -49.32 6.62 -13.16
CA SER A 122 -49.50 8.05 -13.49
C SER A 122 -48.49 8.55 -14.53
N ASP A 123 -47.41 7.81 -14.76
CA ASP A 123 -46.40 8.14 -15.77
C ASP A 123 -46.82 7.60 -17.14
N GLN A 124 -46.39 8.28 -18.20
CA GLN A 124 -46.45 7.72 -19.54
C GLN A 124 -45.56 6.48 -19.64
N ALA A 125 -45.86 5.61 -20.61
CA ALA A 125 -44.99 4.48 -20.89
C ALA A 125 -43.63 4.98 -21.40
N PRO A 126 -42.52 4.32 -21.00
CA PRO A 126 -41.20 4.78 -21.37
C PRO A 126 -40.97 4.71 -22.88
N ALA A 127 -40.29 5.72 -23.42
CA ALA A 127 -39.87 5.76 -24.82
C ALA A 127 -38.66 4.84 -25.02
N PRO A 128 -38.67 3.92 -26.02
CA PRO A 128 -37.57 2.99 -26.26
C PRO A 128 -36.19 3.63 -26.40
N ASP A 129 -36.08 4.75 -27.13
CA ASP A 129 -34.80 5.44 -27.34
C ASP A 129 -34.28 6.09 -26.06
N ALA A 130 -35.15 6.73 -25.28
CA ALA A 130 -34.78 7.30 -23.99
C ALA A 130 -34.39 6.20 -22.97
N ALA A 131 -35.08 5.06 -23.01
CA ALA A 131 -34.77 3.89 -22.19
C ALA A 131 -33.42 3.25 -22.58
N ALA A 132 -33.05 3.25 -23.86
CA ALA A 132 -31.77 2.75 -24.34
C ALA A 132 -30.58 3.51 -23.70
N VAL A 133 -30.71 4.83 -23.48
CA VAL A 133 -29.71 5.65 -22.78
C VAL A 133 -29.48 5.16 -21.35
N TRP A 134 -30.52 4.72 -20.65
CA TRP A 134 -30.38 4.15 -19.31
C TRP A 134 -29.65 2.80 -19.31
N GLY A 135 -29.89 1.97 -20.32
CA GLY A 135 -29.13 0.73 -20.51
C GLY A 135 -27.64 0.99 -20.72
N LEU A 136 -27.32 1.98 -21.56
CA LEU A 136 -25.96 2.46 -21.80
C LEU A 136 -25.31 2.97 -20.49
N GLY A 137 -25.99 3.86 -19.76
CA GLY A 137 -25.45 4.44 -18.53
C GLY A 137 -25.14 3.44 -17.43
N ARG A 138 -25.93 2.37 -17.32
CA ARG A 138 -25.63 1.27 -16.39
C ARG A 138 -24.31 0.56 -16.72
N VAL A 139 -23.90 0.52 -17.98
CA VAL A 139 -22.59 -0.03 -18.38
C VAL A 139 -21.46 0.96 -18.14
N VAL A 140 -21.68 2.25 -18.39
CA VAL A 140 -20.70 3.30 -18.07
C VAL A 140 -20.38 3.31 -16.57
N ALA A 141 -21.39 3.13 -15.72
CA ALA A 141 -21.22 3.02 -14.28
C ALA A 141 -20.30 1.88 -13.83
N LEU A 142 -20.14 0.84 -14.65
CA LEU A 142 -19.26 -0.31 -14.40
C LEU A 142 -17.86 -0.12 -15.00
N GLU A 143 -17.76 0.48 -16.19
CA GLU A 143 -16.48 0.66 -16.88
C GLU A 143 -15.74 1.94 -16.50
N ARG A 144 -16.44 2.95 -15.97
CA ARG A 144 -15.89 4.24 -15.52
C ARG A 144 -16.44 4.63 -14.13
N PRO A 145 -16.27 3.78 -13.09
CA PRO A 145 -16.94 3.94 -11.80
C PRO A 145 -16.59 5.23 -11.06
N THR A 146 -15.37 5.74 -11.22
CA THR A 146 -14.89 6.97 -10.56
C THR A 146 -15.37 8.26 -11.21
N ARG A 147 -15.90 8.19 -12.44
CA ARG A 147 -16.37 9.36 -13.22
C ARG A 147 -17.88 9.38 -13.42
N TRP A 148 -18.59 8.44 -12.81
CA TRP A 148 -20.01 8.30 -13.01
C TRP A 148 -20.80 8.99 -11.88
N GLY A 149 -21.59 10.00 -12.25
CA GLY A 149 -22.49 10.70 -11.33
C GLY A 149 -23.85 9.98 -11.21
N GLY A 150 -24.52 9.75 -12.34
CA GLY A 150 -25.80 9.02 -12.33
C GLY A 150 -26.73 9.31 -13.50
N LEU A 151 -27.86 8.60 -13.53
CA LEU A 151 -28.98 8.76 -14.46
C LEU A 151 -30.16 9.41 -13.73
N ILE A 152 -30.68 10.50 -14.29
CA ILE A 152 -31.83 11.23 -13.74
C ILE A 152 -32.88 11.45 -14.82
N ASP A 153 -34.07 10.89 -14.63
CA ASP A 153 -35.21 11.13 -15.51
C ASP A 153 -36.08 12.28 -15.00
N LEU A 154 -36.34 13.27 -15.84
CA LEU A 154 -37.02 14.52 -15.49
C LEU A 154 -38.50 14.52 -15.92
N PRO A 155 -39.36 15.33 -15.29
CA PRO A 155 -40.74 15.49 -15.73
C PRO A 155 -40.81 16.27 -17.06
N ASP A 156 -41.96 16.17 -17.74
CA ASP A 156 -42.25 16.95 -18.95
C ASP A 156 -42.26 18.45 -18.63
N ASP A 157 -42.96 18.84 -17.57
CA ASP A 157 -43.01 20.20 -17.05
C ASP A 157 -42.00 20.39 -15.90
N LEU A 158 -40.97 21.20 -16.15
CA LEU A 158 -39.94 21.55 -15.18
C LEU A 158 -40.32 22.81 -14.41
N ASP A 159 -40.83 22.63 -13.19
CA ASP A 159 -41.05 23.71 -12.25
C ASP A 159 -39.83 23.97 -11.35
N ASP A 160 -39.84 25.08 -10.63
CA ASP A 160 -38.75 25.49 -9.75
C ASP A 160 -38.45 24.45 -8.64
N ARG A 161 -39.49 23.71 -8.21
CA ARG A 161 -39.36 22.62 -7.23
C ARG A 161 -38.61 21.42 -7.82
N ALA A 162 -38.86 21.06 -9.07
CA ALA A 162 -38.14 20.00 -9.77
C ALA A 162 -36.65 20.36 -9.93
N VAL A 163 -36.34 21.62 -10.22
CA VAL A 163 -34.96 22.13 -10.27
C VAL A 163 -34.29 22.03 -8.89
N GLY A 164 -34.98 22.43 -7.82
CA GLY A 164 -34.46 22.31 -6.45
C GLY A 164 -34.21 20.85 -6.02
N ARG A 165 -35.08 19.92 -6.42
CA ARG A 165 -34.89 18.47 -6.20
C ARG A 165 -33.71 17.92 -7.00
N LEU A 166 -33.52 18.38 -8.23
CA LEU A 166 -32.35 18.03 -9.04
C LEU A 166 -31.06 18.53 -8.37
N CYS A 167 -31.03 19.78 -7.87
CA CYS A 167 -29.87 20.31 -7.14
C CYS A 167 -29.50 19.44 -5.93
N ALA A 168 -30.51 18.97 -5.18
CA ALA A 168 -30.32 18.08 -4.04
C ALA A 168 -29.78 16.69 -4.43
N LEU A 169 -30.06 16.22 -5.65
CA LEU A 169 -29.45 14.99 -6.17
C LEU A 169 -27.99 15.20 -6.59
N LEU A 170 -27.67 16.36 -7.18
CA LEU A 170 -26.34 16.70 -7.70
C LEU A 170 -25.33 17.08 -6.60
N THR A 171 -25.80 17.60 -5.47
CA THR A 171 -24.97 17.96 -4.30
C THR A 171 -24.57 16.75 -3.45
N GLY A 172 -25.27 15.62 -3.59
CA GLY A 172 -25.15 14.48 -2.68
C GLY A 172 -25.94 14.71 -1.38
N PRO A 173 -26.06 13.71 -0.48
CA PRO A 173 -26.84 13.88 0.74
C PRO A 173 -26.23 14.95 1.66
N ASP A 174 -27.01 15.99 1.98
CA ASP A 174 -26.75 16.94 3.08
C ASP A 174 -26.92 16.30 4.49
N ASP A 175 -27.23 15.00 4.57
CA ASP A 175 -27.42 14.26 5.83
C ASP A 175 -26.06 13.72 6.31
N PRO A 176 -25.54 14.16 7.47
CA PRO A 176 -24.24 13.75 8.02
C PRO A 176 -24.18 12.29 8.50
N ARG A 177 -25.13 11.44 8.11
CA ARG A 177 -25.12 10.00 8.43
C ARG A 177 -24.19 9.26 7.47
N PRO A 178 -23.15 8.55 7.96
CA PRO A 178 -22.12 7.89 7.14
C PRO A 178 -22.63 6.83 6.14
N ASP A 179 -23.87 6.34 6.28
CA ASP A 179 -24.29 5.05 5.70
C ASP A 179 -25.36 5.15 4.59
N THR A 180 -25.72 6.33 4.09
CA THR A 180 -26.67 6.42 2.96
C THR A 180 -25.92 6.57 1.63
N PRO A 181 -25.79 5.51 0.81
CA PRO A 181 -25.06 5.60 -0.44
C PRO A 181 -25.73 6.61 -1.40
N ALA A 182 -24.90 7.35 -2.15
CA ALA A 182 -25.38 8.31 -3.14
C ALA A 182 -26.23 7.61 -4.22
N GLU A 183 -27.40 8.16 -4.51
CA GLU A 183 -28.31 7.62 -5.52
C GLU A 183 -27.82 7.97 -6.91
N ASP A 184 -27.70 6.96 -7.76
CA ASP A 184 -27.17 7.08 -9.12
C ASP A 184 -28.22 6.82 -10.21
N GLN A 185 -29.45 6.48 -9.81
CA GLN A 185 -30.56 6.11 -10.69
C GLN A 185 -31.87 6.62 -10.10
N ALA A 186 -32.27 7.83 -10.51
CA ALA A 186 -33.42 8.55 -9.97
C ALA A 186 -34.39 9.06 -11.05
N ALA A 187 -35.64 9.25 -10.66
CA ALA A 187 -36.66 9.90 -11.45
C ALA A 187 -37.29 11.04 -10.63
N VAL A 188 -37.24 12.26 -11.15
CA VAL A 188 -37.85 13.44 -10.56
C VAL A 188 -39.24 13.59 -11.15
N ARG A 189 -40.25 13.74 -10.28
CA ARG A 189 -41.64 14.03 -10.64
C ARG A 189 -42.16 15.16 -9.77
N SER A 190 -43.32 15.73 -10.10
CA SER A 190 -43.99 16.75 -9.27
C SER A 190 -44.31 16.24 -7.86
N SER A 191 -44.63 14.95 -7.74
CA SER A 191 -44.92 14.26 -6.47
C SER A 191 -43.70 13.98 -5.59
N GLY A 192 -42.48 14.01 -6.14
CA GLY A 192 -41.26 13.74 -5.37
C GLY A 192 -40.13 13.15 -6.23
N VAL A 193 -39.08 12.69 -5.55
CA VAL A 193 -37.97 11.93 -6.17
C VAL A 193 -38.23 10.45 -5.94
N PHE A 194 -38.04 9.65 -6.98
CA PHE A 194 -38.16 8.19 -6.93
C PHE A 194 -36.83 7.56 -7.30
N VAL A 195 -36.41 6.53 -6.57
CA VAL A 195 -35.14 5.84 -6.78
C VAL A 195 -35.35 4.39 -7.19
N ARG A 196 -34.47 3.88 -8.03
CA ARG A 196 -34.60 2.54 -8.62
C ARG A 196 -34.06 1.47 -7.67
N ARG A 197 -34.82 0.40 -7.47
CA ARG A 197 -34.48 -0.76 -6.63
C ARG A 197 -34.79 -2.07 -7.34
N LEU A 198 -33.97 -3.09 -7.07
CA LEU A 198 -34.28 -4.47 -7.43
C LEU A 198 -34.95 -5.16 -6.23
N VAL A 199 -36.08 -5.81 -6.47
CA VAL A 199 -36.83 -6.53 -5.44
C VAL A 199 -37.20 -7.94 -5.92
N ARG A 200 -37.45 -8.88 -5.00
CA ARG A 200 -37.96 -10.21 -5.36
C ARG A 200 -39.39 -10.09 -5.95
N ALA A 201 -39.67 -10.92 -6.95
CA ALA A 201 -40.98 -10.96 -7.62
C ALA A 201 -41.85 -12.16 -7.21
N GLY A 202 -41.42 -12.98 -6.24
CA GLY A 202 -42.17 -14.14 -5.73
C GLY A 202 -43.14 -13.81 -4.59
N GLY A 203 -44.14 -14.67 -4.38
CA GLY A 203 -45.04 -14.66 -3.21
C GLY A 203 -46.54 -14.50 -3.51
N THR A 204 -46.91 -14.11 -4.73
CA THR A 204 -48.32 -14.02 -5.15
C THR A 204 -48.74 -15.31 -5.87
N PRO A 205 -49.90 -15.91 -5.56
CA PRO A 205 -50.44 -17.02 -6.34
C PRO A 205 -50.65 -16.61 -7.80
N ALA A 206 -50.52 -17.56 -8.74
CA ALA A 206 -50.82 -17.31 -10.14
C ALA A 206 -52.31 -16.97 -10.32
N ASP A 207 -52.60 -15.88 -11.03
CA ASP A 207 -53.96 -15.41 -11.28
C ASP A 207 -54.67 -16.25 -12.35
N ARG A 208 -53.91 -17.01 -13.16
CA ARG A 208 -54.42 -17.89 -14.22
C ARG A 208 -53.47 -19.04 -14.53
N THR A 209 -53.97 -20.05 -15.24
CA THR A 209 -53.14 -21.03 -15.95
C THR A 209 -53.11 -20.66 -17.43
N PHE A 210 -52.00 -20.15 -17.92
CA PHE A 210 -51.83 -19.71 -19.29
C PHE A 210 -51.62 -20.91 -20.24
N ARG A 211 -52.30 -20.90 -21.39
CA ARG A 211 -52.09 -21.84 -22.49
C ARG A 211 -52.01 -21.09 -23.80
N LEU A 212 -51.18 -21.60 -24.70
CA LEU A 212 -51.11 -21.14 -26.09
C LEU A 212 -52.18 -21.84 -26.92
N ALA A 213 -52.62 -21.18 -27.99
CA ALA A 213 -53.50 -21.75 -29.00
C ALA A 213 -53.06 -21.27 -30.39
N GLY A 214 -53.33 -22.06 -31.42
CA GLY A 214 -53.07 -21.70 -32.81
C GLY A 214 -51.57 -21.50 -33.13
N THR A 215 -51.27 -20.46 -33.92
CA THR A 215 -49.95 -20.22 -34.51
C THR A 215 -49.05 -19.38 -33.61
N VAL A 216 -47.85 -19.89 -33.28
CA VAL A 216 -46.83 -19.20 -32.47
C VAL A 216 -45.61 -18.89 -33.32
N LEU A 217 -45.27 -17.60 -33.42
CA LEU A 217 -44.09 -17.10 -34.11
C LEU A 217 -42.91 -16.99 -33.16
N VAL A 218 -41.82 -17.71 -33.43
CA VAL A 218 -40.58 -17.67 -32.65
C VAL A 218 -39.45 -17.07 -33.50
N THR A 219 -39.01 -15.87 -33.14
CA THR A 219 -37.88 -15.22 -33.82
C THR A 219 -36.55 -15.62 -33.22
N GLY A 220 -35.53 -15.78 -34.07
CA GLY A 220 -34.31 -16.46 -33.63
C GLY A 220 -34.57 -17.94 -33.29
N GLY A 221 -35.64 -18.52 -33.84
CA GLY A 221 -36.18 -19.83 -33.47
C GLY A 221 -35.24 -21.00 -33.76
N THR A 222 -34.27 -20.83 -34.66
CA THR A 222 -33.23 -21.82 -34.94
C THR A 222 -31.98 -21.67 -34.06
N GLY A 223 -31.93 -20.64 -33.21
CA GLY A 223 -30.88 -20.48 -32.20
C GLY A 223 -31.13 -21.36 -30.98
N ALA A 224 -30.10 -21.54 -30.13
CA ALA A 224 -30.18 -22.46 -28.99
C ALA A 224 -31.33 -22.14 -28.01
N LEU A 225 -31.54 -20.86 -27.67
CA LEU A 225 -32.68 -20.42 -26.85
C LEU A 225 -34.02 -20.63 -27.57
N GLY A 226 -34.08 -20.25 -28.86
CA GLY A 226 -35.27 -20.39 -29.70
C GLY A 226 -35.77 -21.84 -29.77
N GLY A 227 -34.87 -22.82 -29.83
CA GLY A 227 -35.21 -24.24 -29.85
C GLY A 227 -35.89 -24.73 -28.57
N HIS A 228 -35.35 -24.39 -27.39
CA HIS A 228 -35.96 -24.75 -26.11
C HIS A 228 -37.34 -24.09 -25.91
N VAL A 229 -37.47 -22.84 -26.36
CA VAL A 229 -38.70 -22.06 -26.26
C VAL A 229 -39.76 -22.59 -27.24
N ALA A 230 -39.37 -22.99 -28.45
CA ALA A 230 -40.27 -23.64 -29.40
C ALA A 230 -40.82 -24.98 -28.86
N GLN A 231 -39.99 -25.78 -28.20
CA GLN A 231 -40.43 -27.02 -27.56
C GLN A 231 -41.38 -26.76 -26.39
N TRP A 232 -41.11 -25.72 -25.59
CA TRP A 232 -42.03 -25.28 -24.56
C TRP A 232 -43.37 -24.82 -25.16
N ALA A 233 -43.35 -24.05 -26.25
CA ALA A 233 -44.56 -23.56 -26.90
C ALA A 233 -45.51 -24.72 -27.32
N VAL A 234 -44.95 -25.79 -27.92
CA VAL A 234 -45.72 -27.00 -28.26
C VAL A 234 -46.32 -27.65 -27.01
N ARG A 235 -45.54 -27.82 -25.93
CA ARG A 235 -46.03 -28.38 -24.66
C ARG A 235 -47.11 -27.51 -24.01
N SER A 236 -47.07 -26.20 -24.23
CA SER A 236 -48.05 -25.24 -23.70
C SER A 236 -49.28 -25.05 -24.60
N GLY A 237 -49.41 -25.81 -25.70
CA GLY A 237 -50.63 -25.87 -26.52
C GLY A 237 -50.51 -25.29 -27.93
N ALA A 238 -49.31 -24.91 -28.41
CA ALA A 238 -49.14 -24.42 -29.77
C ALA A 238 -49.40 -25.53 -30.81
N GLU A 239 -50.35 -25.29 -31.71
CA GLU A 239 -50.71 -26.21 -32.80
C GLU A 239 -49.79 -26.05 -34.01
N HIS A 240 -49.27 -24.84 -34.20
CA HIS A 240 -48.36 -24.48 -35.29
C HIS A 240 -47.25 -23.57 -34.77
N VAL A 241 -45.99 -23.96 -34.96
CA VAL A 241 -44.82 -23.16 -34.60
C VAL A 241 -44.10 -22.68 -35.85
N VAL A 242 -43.99 -21.36 -36.00
CA VAL A 242 -43.25 -20.71 -37.09
C VAL A 242 -41.90 -20.25 -36.56
N LEU A 243 -40.82 -20.89 -36.99
CA LEU A 243 -39.45 -20.54 -36.64
C LEU A 243 -38.86 -19.63 -37.71
N THR A 244 -38.50 -18.39 -37.34
CA THR A 244 -37.85 -17.47 -38.28
C THR A 244 -36.36 -17.35 -38.01
N SER A 245 -35.59 -17.34 -39.10
CA SER A 245 -34.18 -16.97 -39.10
C SER A 245 -33.78 -16.41 -40.46
N ARG A 246 -32.64 -15.72 -40.56
CA ARG A 246 -32.13 -15.20 -41.85
C ARG A 246 -31.87 -16.30 -42.89
N ARG A 247 -31.63 -17.54 -42.47
CA ARG A 247 -31.28 -18.67 -43.36
C ARG A 247 -32.43 -19.66 -43.56
N GLY A 248 -33.55 -19.50 -42.85
CA GLY A 248 -34.67 -20.46 -42.90
C GLY A 248 -34.22 -21.88 -42.61
N GLU A 249 -34.65 -22.83 -43.44
CA GLU A 249 -34.28 -24.26 -43.38
C GLU A 249 -32.76 -24.49 -43.50
N GLN A 250 -32.02 -23.57 -44.14
CA GLN A 250 -30.56 -23.65 -44.26
C GLN A 250 -29.82 -23.24 -42.98
N ALA A 251 -30.51 -22.97 -41.88
CA ALA A 251 -29.88 -22.69 -40.59
C ALA A 251 -29.35 -23.98 -39.94
N PRO A 252 -28.12 -23.99 -39.41
CA PRO A 252 -27.56 -25.17 -38.74
C PRO A 252 -28.47 -25.70 -37.62
N GLY A 253 -28.81 -27.00 -37.67
CA GLY A 253 -29.67 -27.67 -36.67
C GLY A 253 -31.17 -27.39 -36.80
N ALA A 254 -31.62 -26.64 -37.82
CA ALA A 254 -33.04 -26.34 -38.05
C ALA A 254 -33.87 -27.59 -38.38
N ASP A 255 -33.34 -28.49 -39.22
CA ASP A 255 -34.03 -29.73 -39.62
C ASP A 255 -34.26 -30.65 -38.42
N ASP A 256 -33.23 -30.86 -37.59
CA ASP A 256 -33.32 -31.67 -36.38
C ASP A 256 -34.33 -31.09 -35.38
N LEU A 257 -34.34 -29.76 -35.20
CA LEU A 257 -35.29 -29.08 -34.32
C LEU A 257 -36.73 -29.21 -34.86
N ALA A 258 -36.93 -28.98 -36.17
CA ALA A 258 -38.23 -29.10 -36.80
C ALA A 258 -38.76 -30.55 -36.74
N GLY A 259 -37.90 -31.55 -36.91
CA GLY A 259 -38.23 -32.97 -36.70
C GLY A 259 -38.75 -33.24 -35.29
N ARG A 260 -38.00 -32.86 -34.25
CA ARG A 260 -38.41 -33.06 -32.84
C ARG A 260 -39.74 -32.38 -32.49
N LEU A 261 -39.99 -31.20 -33.05
CA LEU A 261 -41.24 -30.46 -32.82
C LEU A 261 -42.44 -31.12 -33.53
N ARG A 262 -42.23 -31.66 -34.74
CA ARG A 262 -43.25 -32.43 -35.47
C ARG A 262 -43.58 -33.74 -34.77
N ASP A 263 -42.57 -34.44 -34.25
CA ASP A 263 -42.74 -35.68 -33.45
C ASP A 263 -43.55 -35.42 -32.17
N SER A 264 -43.52 -34.18 -31.67
CA SER A 264 -44.32 -33.73 -30.52
C SER A 264 -45.75 -33.33 -30.88
N GLY A 265 -46.17 -33.49 -32.14
CA GLY A 265 -47.54 -33.29 -32.61
C GLY A 265 -47.88 -31.90 -33.15
N ALA A 266 -46.92 -30.98 -33.26
CA ALA A 266 -47.16 -29.63 -33.80
C ALA A 266 -46.81 -29.52 -35.29
N ARG A 267 -47.52 -28.65 -36.01
CA ARG A 267 -47.09 -28.21 -37.35
C ARG A 267 -45.91 -27.27 -37.21
N VAL A 268 -44.91 -27.36 -38.10
CA VAL A 268 -43.70 -26.54 -38.02
C VAL A 268 -43.37 -25.94 -39.38
N THR A 269 -43.26 -24.62 -39.42
CA THR A 269 -42.78 -23.85 -40.57
C THR A 269 -41.44 -23.20 -40.21
N VAL A 270 -40.39 -23.46 -40.99
CA VAL A 270 -39.12 -22.76 -40.85
C VAL A 270 -39.00 -21.75 -41.99
N ALA A 271 -39.09 -20.46 -41.67
CA ALA A 271 -39.12 -19.41 -42.67
C ALA A 271 -37.80 -18.61 -42.69
N ALA A 272 -37.28 -18.39 -43.91
CA ALA A 272 -36.20 -17.43 -44.14
C ALA A 272 -36.77 -16.01 -44.09
N CYS A 273 -36.63 -15.34 -42.95
CA CYS A 273 -37.16 -14.01 -42.73
C CYS A 273 -36.24 -13.24 -41.77
N ASP A 274 -35.72 -12.10 -42.22
CA ASP A 274 -35.09 -11.13 -41.33
C ASP A 274 -36.18 -10.25 -40.71
N VAL A 275 -36.37 -10.36 -39.40
CA VAL A 275 -37.39 -9.61 -38.66
C VAL A 275 -37.09 -8.11 -38.58
N ALA A 276 -35.82 -7.71 -38.82
CA ALA A 276 -35.44 -6.31 -38.97
C ALA A 276 -35.79 -5.74 -40.37
N ASP A 277 -36.26 -6.56 -41.31
CA ASP A 277 -36.87 -6.11 -42.57
C ASP A 277 -38.40 -6.11 -42.42
N ARG A 278 -38.97 -4.91 -42.26
CA ARG A 278 -40.40 -4.72 -42.06
C ARG A 278 -41.25 -5.30 -43.21
N ALA A 279 -40.78 -5.20 -44.45
CA ALA A 279 -41.54 -5.66 -45.62
C ALA A 279 -41.52 -7.19 -45.70
N ALA A 280 -40.37 -7.82 -45.47
CA ALA A 280 -40.25 -9.28 -45.42
C ALA A 280 -41.10 -9.88 -44.29
N LEU A 281 -41.09 -9.26 -43.11
CA LEU A 281 -41.92 -9.69 -41.98
C LEU A 281 -43.42 -9.53 -42.26
N ALA A 282 -43.84 -8.41 -42.86
CA ALA A 282 -45.23 -8.19 -43.24
C ALA A 282 -45.72 -9.25 -44.24
N GLY A 283 -44.89 -9.60 -45.23
CA GLY A 283 -45.21 -10.66 -46.20
C GLY A 283 -45.37 -12.04 -45.56
N LEU A 284 -44.52 -12.38 -44.58
CA LEU A 284 -44.64 -13.64 -43.83
C LEU A 284 -45.96 -13.69 -43.02
N LEU A 285 -46.30 -12.61 -42.32
CA LEU A 285 -47.51 -12.51 -41.51
C LEU A 285 -48.78 -12.57 -42.37
N ALA A 286 -48.82 -11.84 -43.49
CA ALA A 286 -49.93 -11.86 -44.43
C ALA A 286 -50.14 -13.27 -45.02
N GLY A 287 -49.07 -13.93 -45.45
CA GLY A 287 -49.15 -15.28 -45.99
C GLY A 287 -49.66 -16.33 -44.98
N LEU A 288 -49.35 -16.17 -43.69
CA LEU A 288 -49.91 -17.02 -42.63
C LEU A 288 -51.42 -16.76 -42.44
N ALA A 289 -51.83 -15.48 -42.42
CA ALA A 289 -53.23 -15.10 -42.29
C ALA A 289 -54.08 -15.61 -43.48
N GLU A 290 -53.58 -15.50 -44.71
CA GLU A 290 -54.26 -15.99 -45.93
C GLU A 290 -54.51 -17.51 -45.90
N ARG A 291 -53.65 -18.28 -45.22
CA ARG A 291 -53.82 -19.72 -45.03
C ARG A 291 -54.79 -20.09 -43.89
N GLY A 292 -55.41 -19.09 -43.25
CA GLY A 292 -56.24 -19.30 -42.07
C GLY A 292 -55.44 -19.61 -40.80
N GLU A 293 -54.15 -19.26 -40.77
CA GLU A 293 -53.21 -19.56 -39.68
C GLU A 293 -52.64 -18.28 -39.05
N PRO A 294 -53.46 -17.26 -38.70
CA PRO A 294 -52.95 -16.00 -38.18
C PRO A 294 -52.14 -16.19 -36.89
N VAL A 295 -51.10 -15.40 -36.72
CA VAL A 295 -50.23 -15.46 -35.53
C VAL A 295 -51.03 -15.08 -34.29
N ARG A 296 -51.03 -15.97 -33.31
CA ARG A 296 -51.70 -15.82 -32.01
C ARG A 296 -50.72 -15.54 -30.88
N ALA A 297 -49.46 -15.94 -31.00
CA ALA A 297 -48.44 -15.54 -30.03
C ALA A 297 -47.09 -15.28 -30.68
N VAL A 298 -46.32 -14.36 -30.08
CA VAL A 298 -44.96 -14.00 -30.51
C VAL A 298 -43.98 -14.27 -29.38
N LEU A 299 -42.89 -14.96 -29.68
CA LEU A 299 -41.75 -15.19 -28.80
C LEU A 299 -40.49 -14.63 -29.48
N HIS A 300 -40.13 -13.39 -29.15
CA HIS A 300 -39.01 -12.69 -29.76
C HIS A 300 -37.70 -13.01 -29.04
N ALA A 301 -36.98 -14.04 -29.52
CA ALA A 301 -35.69 -14.49 -28.98
C ALA A 301 -34.49 -14.08 -29.85
N ALA A 302 -34.70 -13.34 -30.94
CA ALA A 302 -33.63 -12.80 -31.76
C ALA A 302 -32.74 -11.82 -30.97
N GLY A 303 -31.44 -11.79 -31.29
CA GLY A 303 -30.45 -10.88 -30.72
C GLY A 303 -29.02 -11.30 -31.03
N ALA A 304 -28.09 -10.35 -30.93
CA ALA A 304 -26.66 -10.59 -31.08
C ALA A 304 -25.94 -10.12 -29.81
N PRO A 305 -25.03 -10.92 -29.22
CA PRO A 305 -24.21 -10.45 -28.12
C PRO A 305 -23.16 -9.47 -28.64
N GLN A 306 -22.73 -8.58 -27.76
CA GLN A 306 -21.66 -7.61 -28.02
C GLN A 306 -20.67 -7.67 -26.85
N PHE A 307 -19.37 -7.65 -27.17
CA PHE A 307 -18.25 -7.75 -26.22
C PHE A 307 -17.10 -6.84 -26.66
N THR A 308 -17.36 -5.54 -26.68
CA THR A 308 -16.39 -4.50 -27.05
C THR A 308 -16.37 -3.45 -25.94
N PRO A 309 -15.20 -3.09 -25.40
CA PRO A 309 -15.06 -2.06 -24.37
C PRO A 309 -15.74 -0.75 -24.80
N LEU A 310 -16.28 0.01 -23.84
CA LEU A 310 -17.00 1.25 -24.08
C LEU A 310 -16.26 2.23 -25.01
N THR A 311 -14.94 2.30 -24.92
CA THR A 311 -14.11 3.21 -25.72
C THR A 311 -14.01 2.85 -27.19
N ASP A 312 -14.28 1.60 -27.54
CA ASP A 312 -13.95 1.05 -28.86
C ASP A 312 -15.21 0.74 -29.67
N VAL A 313 -16.39 0.85 -29.06
CA VAL A 313 -17.67 0.65 -29.74
C VAL A 313 -17.85 1.70 -30.83
N THR A 314 -18.02 1.23 -32.06
CA THR A 314 -18.25 2.06 -33.24
C THR A 314 -19.74 2.32 -33.48
N PRO A 315 -20.11 3.39 -34.20
CA PRO A 315 -21.50 3.64 -34.61
C PRO A 315 -22.13 2.50 -35.41
N ASP A 316 -21.34 1.83 -36.28
CA ASP A 316 -21.81 0.70 -37.09
C ASP A 316 -22.12 -0.53 -36.24
N GLU A 317 -21.24 -0.84 -35.27
CA GLU A 317 -21.46 -1.92 -34.31
C GLU A 317 -22.68 -1.64 -33.43
N TRP A 318 -22.82 -0.41 -32.94
CA TRP A 318 -23.99 0.05 -32.19
C TRP A 318 -25.28 -0.17 -32.99
N ALA A 319 -25.34 0.32 -34.23
CA ALA A 319 -26.50 0.18 -35.09
C ALA A 319 -26.83 -1.29 -35.38
N ALA A 320 -25.82 -2.14 -35.60
CA ALA A 320 -26.02 -3.56 -35.86
C ALA A 320 -26.65 -4.31 -34.67
N VAL A 321 -26.23 -4.00 -33.44
CA VAL A 321 -26.77 -4.64 -32.21
C VAL A 321 -28.21 -4.21 -31.96
N LEU A 322 -28.51 -2.91 -32.10
CA LEU A 322 -29.87 -2.40 -31.94
C LEU A 322 -30.79 -2.96 -33.03
N ARG A 323 -30.36 -2.98 -34.29
CA ARG A 323 -31.13 -3.57 -35.40
C ARG A 323 -31.53 -5.02 -35.13
N ALA A 324 -30.61 -5.83 -34.63
CA ALA A 324 -30.85 -7.24 -34.37
C ALA A 324 -31.90 -7.50 -33.27
N LYS A 325 -32.12 -6.54 -32.36
CA LYS A 325 -32.94 -6.72 -31.16
C LYS A 325 -34.19 -5.84 -31.13
N VAL A 326 -34.01 -4.55 -31.36
CA VAL A 326 -35.01 -3.49 -31.22
C VAL A 326 -35.90 -3.41 -32.44
N ASP A 327 -35.34 -3.26 -33.64
CA ASP A 327 -36.11 -3.09 -34.89
C ASP A 327 -37.08 -4.27 -35.11
N GLY A 328 -36.60 -5.50 -34.90
CA GLY A 328 -37.45 -6.69 -35.02
C GLY A 328 -38.62 -6.69 -34.03
N ALA A 329 -38.40 -6.29 -32.78
CA ALA A 329 -39.46 -6.18 -31.78
C ALA A 329 -40.45 -5.05 -32.12
N ALA A 330 -39.95 -3.91 -32.61
CA ALA A 330 -40.75 -2.77 -33.08
C ALA A 330 -41.65 -3.15 -34.25
N HIS A 331 -41.09 -3.77 -35.30
CA HIS A 331 -41.88 -4.22 -36.45
C HIS A 331 -42.96 -5.23 -36.05
N LEU A 332 -42.64 -6.19 -35.17
CA LEU A 332 -43.63 -7.15 -34.67
C LEU A 332 -44.74 -6.47 -33.87
N ALA A 333 -44.39 -5.50 -33.02
CA ALA A 333 -45.38 -4.77 -32.23
C ALA A 333 -46.31 -3.93 -33.10
N ASP A 334 -45.77 -3.29 -34.15
CA ASP A 334 -46.52 -2.43 -35.07
C ASP A 334 -47.38 -3.23 -36.05
N LEU A 335 -46.84 -4.30 -36.65
CA LEU A 335 -47.56 -5.11 -37.65
C LEU A 335 -48.65 -5.98 -37.03
N LEU A 336 -48.56 -6.29 -35.74
CA LEU A 336 -49.57 -7.06 -34.99
C LEU A 336 -50.34 -6.15 -34.01
N ASP A 337 -50.40 -4.85 -34.28
CA ASP A 337 -51.21 -3.92 -33.52
C ASP A 337 -52.69 -4.11 -33.88
N GLY A 338 -53.54 -4.40 -32.90
CA GLY A 338 -54.97 -4.69 -33.11
C GLY A 338 -55.32 -6.16 -33.37
N GLU A 339 -54.34 -7.04 -33.59
CA GLU A 339 -54.57 -8.48 -33.70
C GLU A 339 -54.84 -9.12 -32.32
N PRO A 340 -55.73 -10.12 -32.20
CA PRO A 340 -56.07 -10.78 -30.94
C PRO A 340 -54.97 -11.78 -30.52
N LEU A 341 -53.84 -11.27 -30.06
CA LEU A 341 -52.75 -12.09 -29.55
C LEU A 341 -53.06 -12.65 -28.16
N ASP A 342 -52.65 -13.89 -27.92
CA ASP A 342 -52.66 -14.54 -26.62
C ASP A 342 -51.43 -14.16 -25.79
N ALA A 343 -50.27 -13.97 -26.45
CA ALA A 343 -49.03 -13.50 -25.81
C ALA A 343 -48.08 -12.78 -26.78
N PHE A 344 -47.35 -11.81 -26.26
CA PHE A 344 -46.23 -11.15 -26.95
C PHE A 344 -45.03 -11.11 -26.00
N VAL A 345 -44.13 -12.07 -26.10
CA VAL A 345 -42.99 -12.22 -25.18
C VAL A 345 -41.71 -11.76 -25.85
N VAL A 346 -40.96 -10.89 -25.18
CA VAL A 346 -39.65 -10.45 -25.62
C VAL A 346 -38.58 -10.94 -24.65
N PHE A 347 -37.54 -11.56 -25.18
CA PHE A 347 -36.39 -12.01 -24.41
C PHE A 347 -35.43 -10.84 -24.24
N SER A 348 -35.37 -10.28 -23.04
CA SER A 348 -34.41 -9.26 -22.63
C SER A 348 -33.23 -9.90 -21.87
N SER A 349 -32.38 -9.11 -21.23
CA SER A 349 -31.20 -9.57 -20.49
C SER A 349 -31.01 -8.84 -19.17
N ILE A 350 -30.41 -9.51 -18.18
CA ILE A 350 -29.92 -8.86 -16.95
C ILE A 350 -28.95 -7.70 -17.21
N ALA A 351 -28.31 -7.65 -18.39
CA ALA A 351 -27.50 -6.49 -18.81
C ALA A 351 -28.34 -5.20 -18.89
N ALA A 352 -29.63 -5.28 -19.26
CA ALA A 352 -30.55 -4.15 -19.17
C ALA A 352 -30.89 -3.79 -17.71
N VAL A 353 -30.79 -4.73 -16.76
CA VAL A 353 -31.22 -4.51 -15.38
C VAL A 353 -30.17 -3.75 -14.58
N TRP A 354 -28.93 -4.24 -14.57
CA TRP A 354 -27.84 -3.70 -13.76
C TRP A 354 -26.54 -3.43 -14.53
N GLY A 355 -26.52 -3.64 -15.85
CA GLY A 355 -25.35 -3.44 -16.70
C GLY A 355 -24.44 -4.67 -16.80
N SER A 356 -23.62 -4.70 -17.84
CA SER A 356 -22.57 -5.70 -18.04
C SER A 356 -21.40 -5.05 -18.79
N ALA A 357 -20.21 -5.03 -18.19
CA ALA A 357 -19.03 -4.39 -18.77
C ALA A 357 -18.66 -5.04 -20.12
N GLY A 358 -18.33 -4.21 -21.11
CA GLY A 358 -18.08 -4.59 -22.49
C GLY A 358 -19.34 -4.81 -23.33
N GLN A 359 -20.55 -4.58 -22.78
CA GLN A 359 -21.82 -4.88 -23.43
C GLN A 359 -22.75 -3.66 -23.56
N VAL A 360 -22.19 -2.48 -23.79
CA VAL A 360 -22.91 -1.20 -23.78
C VAL A 360 -24.07 -1.14 -24.78
N ALA A 361 -23.86 -1.55 -26.03
CA ALA A 361 -24.91 -1.55 -27.06
C ALA A 361 -25.98 -2.62 -26.78
N TYR A 362 -25.55 -3.78 -26.24
CA TYR A 362 -26.45 -4.86 -25.87
C TYR A 362 -27.35 -4.49 -24.68
N ALA A 363 -26.81 -3.85 -23.64
CA ALA A 363 -27.59 -3.35 -22.51
C ALA A 363 -28.61 -2.29 -22.95
N ALA A 364 -28.21 -1.37 -23.82
CA ALA A 364 -29.09 -0.35 -24.41
C ALA A 364 -30.24 -0.99 -25.20
N ALA A 365 -29.93 -1.93 -26.11
CA ALA A 365 -30.93 -2.62 -26.94
C ALA A 365 -31.94 -3.42 -26.11
N ASN A 366 -31.49 -4.14 -25.07
CA ASN A 366 -32.39 -4.88 -24.19
C ASN A 366 -33.28 -3.94 -23.34
N THR A 367 -32.76 -2.78 -22.92
CA THR A 367 -33.57 -1.79 -22.18
C THR A 367 -34.64 -1.14 -23.08
N ALA A 368 -34.32 -0.92 -24.36
CA ALA A 368 -35.28 -0.39 -25.34
C ALA A 368 -36.46 -1.35 -25.59
N VAL A 369 -36.19 -2.66 -25.70
CA VAL A 369 -37.27 -3.64 -25.90
C VAL A 369 -38.11 -3.86 -24.64
N ASP A 370 -37.53 -3.71 -23.44
CA ASP A 370 -38.31 -3.67 -22.19
C ASP A 370 -39.31 -2.51 -22.18
N ALA A 371 -38.87 -1.33 -22.63
CA ALA A 371 -39.72 -0.15 -22.75
C ALA A 371 -40.82 -0.32 -23.82
N LEU A 372 -40.50 -0.96 -24.94
CA LEU A 372 -41.48 -1.30 -25.98
C LEU A 372 -42.61 -2.19 -25.43
N VAL A 373 -42.28 -3.19 -24.60
CA VAL A 373 -43.29 -4.03 -23.95
C VAL A 373 -44.12 -3.23 -22.96
N ALA A 374 -43.51 -2.35 -22.16
CA ALA A 374 -44.23 -1.47 -21.25
C ALA A 374 -45.22 -0.54 -22.00
N ARG A 375 -44.81 -0.01 -23.16
CA ARG A 375 -45.69 0.78 -24.04
C ARG A 375 -46.85 -0.04 -24.59
N ARG A 376 -46.60 -1.27 -25.03
CA ARG A 376 -47.67 -2.19 -25.48
C ARG A 376 -48.69 -2.46 -24.36
N ARG A 377 -48.21 -2.75 -23.14
CA ARG A 377 -49.05 -2.95 -21.94
C ARG A 377 -49.89 -1.73 -21.58
N SER A 378 -49.34 -0.52 -21.73
CA SER A 378 -50.09 0.72 -21.45
C SER A 378 -51.32 0.92 -22.36
N ARG A 379 -51.33 0.26 -23.53
CA ARG A 379 -52.47 0.24 -24.48
C ARG A 379 -53.45 -0.91 -24.23
N GLY A 380 -53.27 -1.67 -23.15
CA GLY A 380 -54.08 -2.85 -22.83
C GLY A 380 -53.77 -4.08 -23.69
N LEU A 381 -52.68 -4.06 -24.45
CA LEU A 381 -52.27 -5.18 -25.30
C LEU A 381 -51.35 -6.16 -24.54
N PRO A 382 -51.38 -7.47 -24.86
CA PRO A 382 -50.47 -8.46 -24.27
C PRO A 382 -49.00 -8.09 -24.50
N GLY A 383 -48.16 -8.31 -23.49
CA GLY A 383 -46.72 -8.03 -23.56
C GLY A 383 -45.95 -8.52 -22.34
N THR A 384 -44.90 -9.31 -22.50
CA THR A 384 -44.07 -9.76 -21.36
C THR A 384 -42.60 -9.66 -21.74
N ALA A 385 -41.86 -8.83 -21.02
CA ALA A 385 -40.41 -8.74 -21.16
C ALA A 385 -39.75 -9.59 -20.08
N VAL A 386 -38.92 -10.55 -20.47
CA VAL A 386 -38.18 -11.38 -19.51
C VAL A 386 -36.69 -11.07 -19.61
N ALA A 387 -36.13 -10.45 -18.59
CA ALA A 387 -34.70 -10.17 -18.50
C ALA A 387 -33.94 -11.40 -17.99
N TRP A 388 -33.30 -12.12 -18.91
CA TRP A 388 -32.66 -13.40 -18.61
C TRP A 388 -31.23 -13.27 -18.08
N GLY A 389 -30.90 -14.08 -17.07
CA GLY A 389 -29.52 -14.45 -16.71
C GLY A 389 -28.91 -15.45 -17.70
N PRO A 390 -27.66 -15.90 -17.50
CA PRO A 390 -26.99 -16.83 -18.41
C PRO A 390 -27.71 -18.20 -18.44
N TRP A 391 -27.86 -18.79 -19.62
CA TRP A 391 -28.40 -20.16 -19.82
C TRP A 391 -27.26 -21.15 -20.04
N ALA A 392 -27.40 -22.37 -19.53
CA ALA A 392 -26.45 -23.47 -19.74
C ALA A 392 -26.63 -24.10 -21.12
N GLY A 393 -25.55 -24.66 -21.69
CA GLY A 393 -25.53 -25.28 -23.01
C GLY A 393 -24.95 -24.39 -24.11
N ALA A 394 -25.34 -24.62 -25.36
CA ALA A 394 -24.96 -23.77 -26.50
C ALA A 394 -25.74 -22.45 -26.47
N GLY A 395 -25.13 -21.31 -26.87
CA GLY A 395 -25.80 -20.01 -26.88
C GLY A 395 -24.87 -18.81 -26.67
N MET A 396 -25.44 -17.61 -26.49
CA MET A 396 -24.72 -16.34 -26.37
C MET A 396 -23.80 -16.22 -25.15
N ALA A 397 -23.89 -17.14 -24.19
CA ALA A 397 -23.10 -17.21 -22.97
C ALA A 397 -22.33 -18.54 -22.83
N ALA A 398 -21.95 -19.17 -23.94
CA ALA A 398 -21.15 -20.40 -23.93
C ALA A 398 -19.64 -20.12 -23.80
N GLY A 399 -18.86 -21.13 -23.39
CA GLY A 399 -17.39 -21.04 -23.31
C GLY A 399 -16.88 -20.17 -22.16
N GLU A 400 -15.76 -19.46 -22.38
CA GLU A 400 -15.06 -18.68 -21.35
C GLU A 400 -15.91 -17.57 -20.71
N ALA A 401 -16.83 -16.95 -21.46
CA ALA A 401 -17.75 -15.94 -20.94
C ALA A 401 -18.67 -16.49 -19.84
N ARG A 402 -19.06 -17.77 -19.93
CA ARG A 402 -19.84 -18.47 -18.91
C ARG A 402 -19.07 -18.58 -17.60
N ASP A 403 -17.82 -19.02 -17.71
CA ASP A 403 -16.99 -19.30 -16.55
C ASP A 403 -16.59 -17.99 -15.84
N GLN A 404 -16.44 -16.89 -16.60
CA GLN A 404 -16.26 -15.55 -16.04
C GLN A 404 -17.51 -15.04 -15.29
N LEU A 405 -18.70 -15.21 -15.84
CA LEU A 405 -19.96 -14.82 -15.18
C LEU A 405 -20.24 -15.66 -13.92
N ALA A 406 -20.00 -16.97 -13.98
CA ALA A 406 -20.11 -17.86 -12.82
C ALA A 406 -19.11 -17.45 -11.71
N ARG A 407 -17.89 -17.05 -12.10
CA ARG A 407 -16.89 -16.53 -11.15
C ARG A 407 -17.28 -15.18 -10.50
N ARG A 408 -18.29 -14.49 -11.04
CA ARG A 408 -18.85 -13.25 -10.50
C ARG A 408 -20.21 -13.45 -9.83
N GLY A 409 -20.64 -14.69 -9.57
CA GLY A 409 -21.88 -15.00 -8.87
C GLY A 409 -23.13 -15.12 -9.74
N LEU A 410 -22.97 -15.23 -11.07
CA LEU A 410 -24.07 -15.47 -12.02
C LEU A 410 -23.92 -16.85 -12.69
N PRO A 411 -24.28 -17.94 -11.98
CA PRO A 411 -24.26 -19.28 -12.55
C PRO A 411 -25.25 -19.44 -13.71
N ALA A 412 -24.93 -20.34 -14.65
CA ALA A 412 -25.77 -20.61 -15.81
C ALA A 412 -26.99 -21.49 -15.45
N MET A 413 -28.18 -21.06 -15.84
CA MET A 413 -29.45 -21.74 -15.58
C MET A 413 -29.69 -22.90 -16.55
N ALA A 414 -30.18 -24.03 -16.04
CA ALA A 414 -30.64 -25.13 -16.89
C ALA A 414 -31.82 -24.68 -17.77
N PRO A 415 -31.78 -24.85 -19.11
CA PRO A 415 -32.85 -24.43 -20.01
C PRO A 415 -34.23 -24.97 -19.65
N GLU A 416 -34.30 -26.19 -19.13
CA GLU A 416 -35.55 -26.85 -18.72
C GLU A 416 -36.23 -26.13 -17.57
N LEU A 417 -35.45 -25.58 -16.63
CA LEU A 417 -35.96 -24.78 -15.51
C LEU A 417 -36.30 -23.35 -15.97
N ALA A 418 -35.50 -22.78 -16.87
CA ALA A 418 -35.74 -21.44 -17.38
C ALA A 418 -37.06 -21.34 -18.17
N VAL A 419 -37.43 -22.35 -18.95
CA VAL A 419 -38.75 -22.37 -19.63
C VAL A 419 -39.93 -22.54 -18.66
N VAL A 420 -39.74 -23.14 -17.48
CA VAL A 420 -40.77 -23.14 -16.43
C VAL A 420 -40.96 -21.75 -15.85
N ALA A 421 -39.88 -21.00 -15.62
CA ALA A 421 -39.97 -19.61 -15.19
C ALA A 421 -40.68 -18.71 -16.22
N LEU A 422 -40.53 -19.01 -17.52
CA LEU A 422 -41.30 -18.36 -18.59
C LEU A 422 -42.80 -18.65 -18.47
N GLN A 423 -43.20 -19.91 -18.27
CA GLN A 423 -44.60 -20.27 -18.03
C GLN A 423 -45.16 -19.51 -16.81
N GLN A 424 -44.40 -19.48 -15.71
CA GLN A 424 -44.79 -18.74 -14.51
C GLN A 424 -44.99 -17.24 -14.78
N ALA A 425 -44.11 -16.61 -15.56
CA ALA A 425 -44.27 -15.19 -15.91
C ALA A 425 -45.60 -14.92 -16.62
N LEU A 426 -46.04 -15.83 -17.50
CA LEU A 426 -47.31 -15.73 -18.22
C LEU A 426 -48.52 -16.06 -17.35
N ASP A 427 -48.39 -17.04 -16.46
CA ASP A 427 -49.42 -17.41 -15.47
C ASP A 427 -49.70 -16.26 -14.48
N HIS A 428 -48.68 -15.45 -14.15
CA HIS A 428 -48.82 -14.25 -13.29
C HIS A 428 -49.14 -12.97 -14.07
N ASP A 429 -49.27 -13.07 -15.41
CA ASP A 429 -49.45 -11.93 -16.31
C ASP A 429 -48.40 -10.81 -16.11
N ASP A 430 -47.15 -11.18 -15.90
CA ASP A 430 -46.05 -10.23 -15.69
C ASP A 430 -45.84 -9.37 -16.95
N ALA A 431 -45.82 -8.05 -16.78
CA ALA A 431 -45.40 -7.12 -17.83
C ALA A 431 -43.88 -7.13 -18.04
N SER A 432 -43.12 -7.20 -16.95
CA SER A 432 -41.66 -7.29 -16.94
C SER A 432 -41.20 -8.08 -15.72
N VAL A 433 -40.30 -9.04 -15.94
CA VAL A 433 -39.71 -9.86 -14.87
C VAL A 433 -38.25 -10.17 -15.18
N VAL A 434 -37.42 -10.22 -14.15
CA VAL A 434 -36.03 -10.64 -14.23
C VAL A 434 -35.96 -12.09 -13.78
N VAL A 435 -35.34 -12.95 -14.57
CA VAL A 435 -35.14 -14.36 -14.23
C VAL A 435 -33.66 -14.68 -14.30
N ALA A 436 -33.05 -14.86 -13.13
CA ALA A 436 -31.63 -15.18 -13.01
C ALA A 436 -31.34 -16.00 -11.76
N ASP A 437 -30.45 -16.98 -11.88
CA ASP A 437 -29.81 -17.60 -10.73
C ASP A 437 -28.64 -16.73 -10.28
N VAL A 438 -28.69 -16.25 -9.04
CA VAL A 438 -27.74 -15.27 -8.52
C VAL A 438 -27.25 -15.73 -7.15
N ASP A 439 -25.95 -15.96 -7.04
CA ASP A 439 -25.25 -16.04 -5.76
C ASP A 439 -25.06 -14.60 -5.27
N TRP A 440 -26.02 -14.10 -4.50
CA TRP A 440 -26.06 -12.71 -4.08
C TRP A 440 -24.86 -12.29 -3.23
N ALA A 441 -24.29 -13.19 -2.43
CA ALA A 441 -23.11 -12.89 -1.62
C ALA A 441 -21.90 -12.60 -2.53
N ARG A 442 -21.70 -13.44 -3.55
CA ARG A 442 -20.61 -13.29 -4.51
C ARG A 442 -20.85 -12.16 -5.51
N PHE A 443 -22.09 -12.03 -6.00
CA PHE A 443 -22.47 -11.04 -6.99
C PHE A 443 -22.45 -9.63 -6.41
N ALA A 444 -23.04 -9.39 -5.22
CA ALA A 444 -23.04 -8.07 -4.60
C ALA A 444 -21.61 -7.61 -4.29
N ALA A 445 -20.76 -8.49 -3.75
CA ALA A 445 -19.36 -8.18 -3.48
C ALA A 445 -18.59 -7.80 -4.76
N SER A 446 -18.77 -8.55 -5.85
CA SER A 446 -18.11 -8.24 -7.14
C SER A 446 -18.68 -6.98 -7.82
N PHE A 447 -20.00 -6.77 -7.74
CA PHE A 447 -20.71 -5.70 -8.43
C PHE A 447 -20.51 -4.34 -7.76
N THR A 448 -20.34 -4.33 -6.43
CA THR A 448 -20.16 -3.10 -5.64
C THR A 448 -18.70 -2.79 -5.28
N ALA A 449 -17.75 -3.62 -5.74
CA ALA A 449 -16.33 -3.53 -5.37
C ALA A 449 -15.66 -2.18 -5.71
N LEU A 450 -16.00 -1.59 -6.85
CA LEU A 450 -15.42 -0.31 -7.31
C LEU A 450 -16.33 0.89 -7.02
N ARG A 451 -17.61 0.65 -6.73
CA ARG A 451 -18.63 1.69 -6.48
C ARG A 451 -19.85 1.06 -5.80
N SER A 452 -20.34 1.67 -4.72
CA SER A 452 -21.60 1.25 -4.09
C SER A 452 -22.77 1.35 -5.07
N SER A 453 -23.70 0.39 -5.03
CA SER A 453 -24.91 0.45 -5.85
C SER A 453 -26.17 0.30 -4.98
N PRO A 454 -26.93 1.39 -4.77
CA PRO A 454 -28.21 1.36 -4.03
C PRO A 454 -29.28 0.46 -4.68
N LEU A 455 -29.09 0.04 -5.93
CA LEU A 455 -30.01 -0.84 -6.65
C LEU A 455 -30.31 -2.14 -5.87
N LEU A 456 -29.31 -2.70 -5.19
CA LEU A 456 -29.40 -3.98 -4.48
C LEU A 456 -29.90 -3.84 -3.03
N ALA A 457 -30.19 -2.62 -2.56
CA ALA A 457 -30.54 -2.31 -1.17
C ALA A 457 -31.74 -3.10 -0.62
N GLU A 458 -32.66 -3.52 -1.49
CA GLU A 458 -33.87 -4.28 -1.10
C GLU A 458 -33.79 -5.78 -1.38
N ILE A 459 -32.61 -6.31 -1.72
CA ILE A 459 -32.39 -7.75 -1.81
C ILE A 459 -31.72 -8.21 -0.51
N PRO A 460 -32.44 -8.90 0.40
CA PRO A 460 -31.89 -9.25 1.72
C PRO A 460 -30.65 -10.13 1.64
N ALA A 461 -30.58 -11.02 0.64
CA ALA A 461 -29.42 -11.89 0.43
C ALA A 461 -28.21 -11.17 -0.19
N ALA A 462 -28.44 -9.98 -0.76
CA ALA A 462 -27.40 -9.08 -1.29
C ALA A 462 -27.02 -8.01 -0.27
N GLN A 463 -27.81 -7.84 0.79
CA GLN A 463 -27.38 -7.06 1.93
C GLN A 463 -26.24 -7.81 2.59
N PRO A 464 -25.17 -7.10 3.00
CA PRO A 464 -24.26 -7.67 3.97
C PRO A 464 -25.11 -8.21 5.12
N ALA A 465 -24.84 -9.45 5.53
CA ALA A 465 -25.67 -10.14 6.51
C ALA A 465 -25.91 -9.22 7.71
N PRO A 466 -27.16 -9.11 8.22
CA PRO A 466 -27.47 -8.26 9.35
C PRO A 466 -26.67 -8.75 10.57
N ASP A 467 -25.57 -8.08 10.79
CA ASP A 467 -24.79 -7.93 11.99
C ASP A 467 -25.05 -8.95 13.11
N GLY A 468 -24.16 -9.94 13.15
CA GLY A 468 -23.26 -10.01 14.31
C GLY A 468 -22.16 -8.96 14.16
N ALA A 469 -22.57 -7.69 14.17
CA ALA A 469 -21.84 -6.41 14.09
C ALA A 469 -20.54 -6.36 13.27
N ALA A 470 -20.63 -5.92 12.01
CA ALA A 470 -19.63 -5.04 11.44
C ALA A 470 -19.91 -3.59 11.88
N PRO A 471 -18.95 -2.85 12.47
CA PRO A 471 -19.17 -1.44 12.77
C PRO A 471 -18.61 -0.59 11.64
N ALA A 472 -19.49 0.21 11.05
CA ALA A 472 -19.11 1.50 10.52
C ALA A 472 -18.61 2.38 11.68
N ALA A 473 -17.60 3.18 11.39
CA ALA A 473 -17.10 4.23 12.25
C ALA A 473 -18.14 5.36 12.33
N ASP A 474 -19.08 5.25 13.26
CA ASP A 474 -19.38 6.31 14.23
C ASP A 474 -20.16 5.77 15.45
N GLY A 475 -19.57 5.94 16.63
CA GLY A 475 -20.31 6.23 17.87
C GLY A 475 -20.83 5.11 18.77
N THR A 476 -21.00 3.86 18.31
CA THR A 476 -21.45 2.77 19.21
C THR A 476 -20.53 1.54 19.14
N ARG A 477 -19.87 1.26 20.26
CA ARG A 477 -18.75 0.34 20.44
C ARG A 477 -19.15 -1.12 20.16
N THR A 478 -18.29 -1.91 19.49
CA THR A 478 -18.45 -3.40 19.36
C THR A 478 -18.42 -4.09 20.71
N PRO A 479 -18.94 -5.31 20.93
CA PRO A 479 -18.72 -6.02 22.20
C PRO A 479 -17.24 -6.19 22.55
N LEU A 480 -16.39 -6.41 21.53
CA LEU A 480 -14.93 -6.39 21.66
C LEU A 480 -14.40 -4.97 21.89
N GLY A 481 -14.90 -3.95 21.19
CA GLY A 481 -14.56 -2.53 21.36
C GLY A 481 -15.07 -1.90 22.67
N GLU A 482 -16.15 -2.41 23.26
CA GLU A 482 -16.73 -2.08 24.56
C GLU A 482 -15.85 -2.65 25.65
N ARG A 483 -15.51 -3.95 25.52
CA ARG A 483 -14.53 -4.63 26.35
C ARG A 483 -13.16 -3.95 26.24
N LEU A 484 -12.67 -3.62 25.04
CA LEU A 484 -11.40 -2.93 24.82
C LEU A 484 -11.44 -1.50 25.37
N ALA A 485 -12.51 -0.73 25.15
CA ALA A 485 -12.59 0.63 25.66
C ALA A 485 -12.92 0.70 27.17
N ALA A 486 -13.37 -0.39 27.79
CA ALA A 486 -13.41 -0.58 29.24
C ALA A 486 -12.06 -1.04 29.83
N LEU A 487 -11.14 -1.50 28.97
CA LEU A 487 -9.77 -1.82 29.34
C LEU A 487 -8.88 -0.56 29.21
N PRO A 488 -7.88 -0.38 30.09
CA PRO A 488 -6.81 0.59 29.92
C PRO A 488 -6.19 0.52 28.51
N PRO A 489 -5.75 1.64 27.89
CA PRO A 489 -5.14 1.66 26.54
C PRO A 489 -4.01 0.65 26.35
N THR A 490 -3.42 0.24 27.46
CA THR A 490 -2.30 -0.67 27.58
C THR A 490 -2.68 -2.14 27.36
N GLU A 491 -3.89 -2.54 27.74
CA GLU A 491 -4.39 -3.93 27.67
C GLU A 491 -5.09 -4.23 26.34
N ARG A 492 -5.39 -3.19 25.56
CA ARG A 492 -6.14 -3.28 24.29
C ARG A 492 -5.34 -3.99 23.21
N ASP A 493 -4.08 -3.60 23.06
CA ASP A 493 -3.15 -4.19 22.08
C ASP A 493 -2.90 -5.67 22.36
N ALA A 494 -2.82 -6.06 23.63
CA ALA A 494 -2.55 -7.45 24.02
C ALA A 494 -3.76 -8.37 23.80
N VAL A 495 -4.98 -7.89 24.06
CA VAL A 495 -6.22 -8.65 23.77
C VAL A 495 -6.38 -8.87 22.27
N LEU A 496 -6.03 -7.88 21.45
CA LEU A 496 -6.07 -7.98 20.00
C LEU A 496 -4.96 -8.91 19.46
N LEU A 497 -3.76 -8.86 20.03
CA LEU A 497 -2.68 -9.76 19.66
C LEU A 497 -3.01 -11.22 20.01
N ASP A 498 -3.61 -11.47 21.17
CA ASP A 498 -4.05 -12.79 21.61
C ASP A 498 -5.12 -13.38 20.68
N LEU A 499 -6.07 -12.53 20.24
CA LEU A 499 -7.08 -12.91 19.26
C LEU A 499 -6.45 -13.34 17.93
N VAL A 500 -5.52 -12.53 17.40
CA VAL A 500 -4.87 -12.82 16.12
C VAL A 500 -4.07 -14.13 16.18
N ARG A 501 -3.32 -14.34 17.25
CA ARG A 501 -2.52 -15.56 17.43
C ARG A 501 -3.39 -16.79 17.68
N SER A 502 -4.51 -16.64 18.36
CA SER A 502 -5.46 -17.73 18.59
C SER A 502 -6.09 -18.21 17.28
N GLN A 503 -6.55 -17.29 16.43
CA GLN A 503 -7.11 -17.66 15.13
C GLN A 503 -6.04 -18.22 14.19
N ALA A 504 -4.80 -17.70 14.25
CA ALA A 504 -3.69 -18.23 13.47
C ALA A 504 -3.29 -19.66 13.90
N ALA A 505 -3.29 -19.95 15.21
CA ALA A 505 -2.99 -21.29 15.72
C ALA A 505 -4.03 -22.33 15.26
N VAL A 506 -5.31 -21.95 15.19
CA VAL A 506 -6.37 -22.85 14.71
C VAL A 506 -6.24 -23.12 13.21
N VAL A 507 -5.94 -22.11 12.40
CA VAL A 507 -5.75 -22.28 10.94
C VAL A 507 -4.53 -23.16 10.63
N LEU A 508 -3.45 -23.04 11.41
CA LEU A 508 -2.23 -23.83 11.24
C LEU A 508 -2.28 -25.21 11.93
N GLY A 509 -3.35 -25.51 12.69
CA GLY A 509 -3.47 -26.76 13.44
C GLY A 509 -2.49 -26.89 14.61
N HIS A 510 -2.01 -25.78 15.18
CA HIS A 510 -1.14 -25.79 16.34
C HIS A 510 -1.94 -26.02 17.65
N PRO A 511 -1.39 -26.81 18.60
CA PRO A 511 -2.08 -27.15 19.84
C PRO A 511 -2.11 -25.99 20.87
N SER A 512 -1.31 -24.93 20.66
CA SER A 512 -1.24 -23.78 21.57
C SER A 512 -1.00 -22.46 20.82
N VAL A 513 -1.52 -21.36 21.35
CA VAL A 513 -1.33 -19.97 20.86
C VAL A 513 0.14 -19.54 20.94
N GLU A 514 0.88 -20.09 21.89
CA GLU A 514 2.31 -19.85 22.12
C GLU A 514 3.17 -20.33 20.94
N SER A 515 2.67 -21.27 20.14
CA SER A 515 3.35 -21.80 18.94
C SER A 515 3.32 -20.85 17.73
N VAL A 516 2.58 -19.74 17.80
CA VAL A 516 2.51 -18.69 16.75
C VAL A 516 3.24 -17.45 17.26
N PRO A 517 4.49 -17.16 16.84
CA PRO A 517 5.19 -15.94 17.24
C PRO A 517 4.51 -14.66 16.73
N ALA A 518 4.45 -13.63 17.57
CA ALA A 518 3.74 -12.38 17.31
C ALA A 518 4.38 -11.50 16.21
N ASP A 519 5.70 -11.59 16.10
CA ASP A 519 6.60 -10.76 15.30
C ASP A 519 7.07 -11.45 14.00
N ARG A 520 6.78 -12.75 13.85
CA ARG A 520 7.20 -13.54 12.69
C ARG A 520 6.20 -13.44 11.54
N ALA A 521 6.70 -13.43 10.31
CA ALA A 521 5.84 -13.35 9.13
C ALA A 521 4.96 -14.60 8.97
N PHE A 522 3.66 -14.45 8.70
CA PHE A 522 2.70 -15.56 8.53
C PHE A 522 3.19 -16.62 7.51
N GLN A 523 3.80 -16.20 6.39
CA GLN A 523 4.37 -17.12 5.38
C GLN A 523 5.44 -18.04 5.96
N ARG A 524 6.28 -17.53 6.88
CA ARG A 524 7.32 -18.31 7.57
C ARG A 524 6.76 -19.20 8.69
N GLN A 525 5.47 -19.06 8.98
CA GLN A 525 4.72 -19.85 9.95
C GLN A 525 3.80 -20.89 9.28
N GLY A 526 3.88 -21.06 7.96
CA GLY A 526 3.12 -22.07 7.22
C GLY A 526 1.84 -21.58 6.56
N PHE A 527 1.62 -20.26 6.50
CA PHE A 527 0.52 -19.67 5.73
C PHE A 527 0.80 -19.65 4.22
N ASP A 528 -0.17 -20.12 3.45
CA ASP A 528 -0.29 -20.04 1.99
C ASP A 528 -1.51 -19.18 1.59
N SER A 529 -1.76 -19.05 0.27
CA SER A 529 -2.84 -18.22 -0.26
C SER A 529 -4.25 -18.68 0.16
N LEU A 530 -4.44 -19.93 0.61
CA LEU A 530 -5.75 -20.45 1.03
C LEU A 530 -5.95 -20.25 2.54
N THR A 531 -4.93 -20.52 3.34
CA THR A 531 -4.94 -20.32 4.80
C THR A 531 -4.94 -18.83 5.18
N ALA A 532 -4.34 -17.96 4.36
CA ALA A 532 -4.44 -16.50 4.53
C ALA A 532 -5.89 -15.99 4.42
N VAL A 533 -6.66 -16.59 3.51
CA VAL A 533 -8.10 -16.31 3.31
C VAL A 533 -8.90 -16.84 4.50
N GLU A 534 -8.53 -17.99 5.06
CA GLU A 534 -9.18 -18.57 6.24
C GLU A 534 -8.93 -17.76 7.52
N LEU A 535 -7.69 -17.34 7.78
CA LEU A 535 -7.37 -16.47 8.92
C LEU A 535 -8.08 -15.13 8.83
N ARG A 536 -8.12 -14.51 7.64
CA ARG A 536 -8.92 -13.30 7.41
C ARG A 536 -10.40 -13.54 7.74
N ASN A 537 -10.99 -14.61 7.22
CA ASN A 537 -12.40 -14.93 7.48
C ASN A 537 -12.69 -15.08 8.98
N ARG A 538 -11.80 -15.74 9.72
CA ARG A 538 -11.90 -15.94 11.17
C ARG A 538 -11.72 -14.64 11.95
N LEU A 539 -10.76 -13.79 11.56
CA LEU A 539 -10.57 -12.49 12.20
C LEU A 539 -11.71 -11.52 11.92
N THR A 540 -12.24 -11.52 10.69
CA THR A 540 -13.45 -10.76 10.35
C THR A 540 -14.66 -11.25 11.16
N ALA A 541 -14.80 -12.56 11.37
CA ALA A 541 -15.88 -13.12 12.19
C ALA A 541 -15.78 -12.72 13.68
N GLU A 542 -14.56 -12.60 14.22
CA GLU A 542 -14.35 -12.28 15.64
C GLU A 542 -14.29 -10.77 15.94
N THR A 543 -13.84 -9.96 14.99
CA THR A 543 -13.62 -8.52 15.19
C THR A 543 -14.74 -7.67 14.62
N GLY A 544 -15.56 -8.21 13.72
CA GLY A 544 -16.53 -7.45 12.95
C GLY A 544 -15.90 -6.55 11.88
N LEU A 545 -14.57 -6.50 11.77
CA LEU A 545 -13.92 -5.62 10.80
C LEU A 545 -13.92 -6.23 9.40
N ALA A 546 -14.20 -5.38 8.41
CA ALA A 546 -13.98 -5.68 7.00
C ALA A 546 -12.46 -5.68 6.70
N LEU A 547 -11.83 -6.84 6.87
CA LEU A 547 -10.38 -7.00 6.65
C LEU A 547 -10.11 -7.39 5.18
N PRO A 548 -9.18 -6.72 4.48
CA PRO A 548 -8.93 -6.95 3.06
C PRO A 548 -8.43 -8.37 2.77
N THR A 549 -8.65 -8.87 1.56
CA THR A 549 -8.16 -10.21 1.15
C THR A 549 -6.64 -10.32 1.15
N THR A 550 -5.95 -9.18 1.11
CA THR A 550 -4.50 -9.00 1.22
C THR A 550 -4.02 -8.83 2.68
N LEU A 551 -4.90 -8.92 3.70
CA LEU A 551 -4.58 -8.65 5.11
C LEU A 551 -3.24 -9.25 5.59
N VAL A 552 -3.04 -10.55 5.33
CA VAL A 552 -1.84 -11.30 5.76
C VAL A 552 -0.59 -10.95 4.94
N PHE A 553 -0.76 -10.28 3.81
CA PHE A 553 0.32 -9.79 2.96
C PHE A 553 0.67 -8.32 3.29
N ASP A 554 -0.34 -7.48 3.52
CA ASP A 554 -0.19 -6.06 3.88
C ASP A 554 0.25 -5.89 5.34
N HIS A 555 -0.19 -6.81 6.22
CA HIS A 555 0.18 -6.88 7.62
C HIS A 555 0.79 -8.26 7.91
N PRO A 556 2.07 -8.46 7.56
CA PRO A 556 2.63 -9.80 7.44
C PRO A 556 2.83 -10.53 8.77
N THR A 557 2.61 -9.90 9.92
CA THR A 557 2.82 -10.49 11.25
C THR A 557 1.55 -10.41 12.10
N PRO A 558 1.34 -11.33 13.06
CA PRO A 558 0.22 -11.23 14.00
C PRO A 558 0.13 -9.88 14.75
N GLN A 559 1.28 -9.28 15.07
CA GLN A 559 1.37 -7.98 15.71
C GLN A 559 0.97 -6.82 14.80
N ALA A 560 1.34 -6.85 13.51
CA ALA A 560 0.91 -5.84 12.54
C ALA A 560 -0.61 -5.90 12.30
N VAL A 561 -1.19 -7.11 12.26
CA VAL A 561 -2.64 -7.28 12.19
C VAL A 561 -3.29 -6.76 13.47
N ALA A 562 -2.75 -7.06 14.66
CA ALA A 562 -3.30 -6.56 15.92
C ALA A 562 -3.29 -5.01 16.02
N ALA A 563 -2.23 -4.35 15.54
CA ALA A 563 -2.14 -2.89 15.48
C ALA A 563 -3.15 -2.27 14.50
N LEU A 564 -3.39 -2.94 13.36
CA LEU A 564 -4.47 -2.57 12.43
C LEU A 564 -5.84 -2.69 13.12
N LEU A 565 -6.10 -3.82 13.79
CA LEU A 565 -7.35 -4.04 14.53
C LEU A 565 -7.53 -2.99 15.63
N HIS A 566 -6.46 -2.58 16.32
CA HIS A 566 -6.50 -1.56 17.36
C HIS A 566 -6.95 -0.22 16.78
N THR A 567 -6.30 0.21 15.70
CA THR A 567 -6.62 1.46 15.01
C THR A 567 -8.06 1.47 14.50
N ALA A 568 -8.51 0.34 13.94
CA ALA A 568 -9.84 0.19 13.35
C ALA A 568 -10.98 0.06 14.39
N LEU A 569 -10.72 -0.52 15.57
CA LEU A 569 -11.75 -0.76 16.60
C LEU A 569 -11.91 0.37 17.63
N LEU A 570 -10.86 1.16 17.86
CA LEU A 570 -10.82 2.09 18.99
C LEU A 570 -10.71 3.56 18.59
N GLY A 571 -10.47 3.86 17.32
CA GLY A 571 -10.27 5.23 16.83
C GLY A 571 -9.04 5.87 17.48
N GLY A 572 -7.86 5.65 16.89
CA GLY A 572 -6.69 6.45 17.25
C GLY A 572 -6.89 7.92 16.86
N PRO A 573 -6.23 8.89 17.53
CA PRO A 573 -6.22 10.27 17.06
C PRO A 573 -5.62 10.29 15.66
N ARG A 574 -6.48 10.36 14.64
CA ARG A 574 -6.11 10.72 13.28
C ARG A 574 -5.85 12.22 13.28
N GLU A 575 -4.69 12.63 13.80
CA GLU A 575 -3.92 13.61 13.04
C GLU A 575 -3.51 12.89 11.76
N VAL A 576 -4.41 12.89 10.77
CA VAL A 576 -3.93 13.05 9.41
C VAL A 576 -3.37 14.44 9.42
N THR A 577 -2.07 14.55 9.70
CA THR A 577 -1.32 15.69 9.23
C THR A 577 -1.72 15.82 7.77
N PRO A 578 -2.28 16.97 7.33
CA PRO A 578 -2.47 17.21 5.92
C PRO A 578 -1.18 16.77 5.25
N VAL A 579 -1.28 16.02 4.15
CA VAL A 579 -0.15 15.93 3.24
C VAL A 579 0.03 17.36 2.78
N ASP A 580 0.86 18.10 3.51
CA ASP A 580 1.48 19.30 3.01
C ASP A 580 2.18 18.81 1.76
N VAL A 581 1.54 19.07 0.63
CA VAL A 581 2.28 19.24 -0.61
C VAL A 581 3.20 20.39 -0.27
N ALA A 582 4.39 20.08 0.25
CA ALA A 582 5.43 21.04 0.42
C ALA A 582 5.52 21.73 -0.94
N ALA A 583 5.20 23.03 -0.95
CA ALA A 583 5.52 23.86 -2.08
C ALA A 583 6.98 23.54 -2.44
N PRO A 584 7.36 23.47 -3.73
CA PRO A 584 8.75 23.28 -4.09
C PRO A 584 9.53 24.50 -3.58
N VAL A 585 10.13 24.33 -2.41
CA VAL A 585 11.12 25.17 -1.75
C VAL A 585 12.01 24.14 -1.01
N ASP A 586 13.32 24.23 -0.93
CA ASP A 586 14.18 25.40 -0.88
C ASP A 586 15.64 24.88 -0.94
N ASP A 587 16.61 25.78 -0.78
CA ASP A 587 18.04 25.50 -0.56
C ASP A 587 18.38 24.63 0.68
N ASP A 588 17.48 23.77 1.18
CA ASP A 588 17.70 22.89 2.33
C ASP A 588 18.81 21.85 2.02
N PRO A 589 19.95 21.91 2.73
CA PRO A 589 21.06 21.00 2.44
C PRO A 589 20.71 19.55 2.76
N ILE A 590 21.20 18.62 1.93
CA ILE A 590 21.15 17.19 2.24
C ILE A 590 22.35 16.82 3.07
N VAL A 591 22.12 16.12 4.18
CA VAL A 591 23.15 15.72 5.14
C VAL A 591 23.27 14.21 5.23
N ILE A 592 24.50 13.74 5.46
CA ILE A 592 24.83 12.36 5.78
C ILE A 592 24.74 12.23 7.30
N VAL A 593 23.86 11.35 7.79
CA VAL A 593 23.66 11.11 9.23
C VAL A 593 24.11 9.73 9.69
N GLY A 594 24.29 8.79 8.76
CA GLY A 594 24.83 7.46 9.02
C GLY A 594 25.64 6.95 7.83
N MET A 595 26.56 6.03 8.09
CA MET A 595 27.36 5.37 7.06
C MET A 595 27.94 4.04 7.55
N ALA A 596 28.00 3.06 6.66
CA ALA A 596 28.64 1.77 6.90
C ALA A 596 29.30 1.24 5.62
N CYS A 597 30.28 0.35 5.77
CA CYS A 597 30.98 -0.27 4.64
C CYS A 597 31.60 -1.63 4.96
N ARG A 598 31.77 -2.45 3.93
CA ARG A 598 32.71 -3.59 3.88
C ARG A 598 33.64 -3.41 2.69
N LEU A 599 34.94 -3.41 2.92
CA LEU A 599 35.95 -3.15 1.90
C LEU A 599 37.13 -4.15 2.04
N PRO A 600 37.96 -4.30 1.00
CA PRO A 600 39.15 -5.15 1.02
C PRO A 600 40.14 -4.76 2.13
N GLY A 601 40.97 -5.72 2.55
CA GLY A 601 41.91 -5.56 3.66
C GLY A 601 41.27 -5.73 5.03
N ASP A 602 40.28 -6.64 5.12
CA ASP A 602 39.50 -6.95 6.33
C ASP A 602 38.83 -5.72 6.96
N VAL A 603 38.38 -4.80 6.10
CA VAL A 603 37.64 -3.61 6.53
C VAL A 603 36.17 -3.99 6.69
N ASP A 604 35.75 -4.14 7.94
CA ASP A 604 34.38 -4.43 8.32
C ASP A 604 33.62 -3.23 8.91
N THR A 605 34.31 -2.13 9.20
CA THR A 605 33.73 -0.92 9.82
C THR A 605 34.38 0.34 9.25
N THR A 606 33.72 1.49 9.44
CA THR A 606 34.28 2.79 9.03
C THR A 606 35.53 3.17 9.83
N ASP A 607 35.64 2.73 11.09
CA ASP A 607 36.86 2.89 11.90
C ASP A 607 38.00 2.00 11.36
N ALA A 608 37.74 0.73 11.06
CA ALA A 608 38.73 -0.15 10.42
C ALA A 608 39.18 0.37 9.05
N TYR A 609 38.27 1.01 8.31
CA TYR A 609 38.59 1.67 7.05
C TYR A 609 39.53 2.86 7.26
N TRP A 610 39.26 3.70 8.27
CA TRP A 610 40.11 4.81 8.62
C TRP A 610 41.51 4.36 9.06
N ASP A 611 41.60 3.28 9.85
CA ASP A 611 42.87 2.67 10.26
C ASP A 611 43.66 2.15 9.04
N LEU A 612 42.99 1.52 8.07
CA LEU A 612 43.61 1.08 6.81
C LEU A 612 44.20 2.27 6.03
N LEU A 613 43.43 3.35 5.88
CA LEU A 613 43.82 4.55 5.13
C LEU A 613 44.99 5.29 5.78
N THR A 614 44.94 5.49 7.10
CA THR A 614 45.96 6.26 7.83
C THR A 614 47.26 5.50 8.01
N ALA A 615 47.19 4.17 8.17
CA ALA A 615 48.37 3.31 8.17
C ALA A 615 48.99 3.11 6.78
N GLY A 616 48.33 3.58 5.71
CA GLY A 616 48.80 3.41 4.33
C GLY A 616 48.85 1.93 3.91
N ARG A 617 47.92 1.11 4.40
CA ARG A 617 47.87 -0.32 4.07
C ARG A 617 47.30 -0.55 2.66
N ASP A 618 47.82 -1.60 2.03
CA ASP A 618 47.40 -2.13 0.73
C ASP A 618 46.50 -3.35 0.95
N GLY A 619 45.24 -3.24 0.51
CA GLY A 619 44.19 -4.25 0.63
C GLY A 619 44.13 -5.25 -0.52
N ILE A 620 45.10 -5.26 -1.46
CA ILE A 620 45.16 -6.20 -2.57
C ILE A 620 45.73 -7.55 -2.11
N SER A 621 44.95 -8.62 -2.30
CA SER A 621 45.30 -10.00 -1.95
C SER A 621 45.39 -10.90 -3.19
N GLY A 622 45.71 -12.18 -2.99
CA GLY A 622 45.47 -13.22 -4.01
C GLY A 622 43.97 -13.51 -4.18
N PHE A 623 43.63 -14.23 -5.25
CA PHE A 623 42.25 -14.68 -5.49
C PHE A 623 41.71 -15.55 -4.34
N PRO A 624 40.41 -15.46 -4.03
CA PRO A 624 39.76 -16.28 -3.01
C PRO A 624 39.72 -17.76 -3.44
N LEU A 625 39.96 -18.66 -2.48
CA LEU A 625 39.99 -20.12 -2.70
C LEU A 625 38.64 -20.80 -2.43
N ASP A 626 37.65 -20.05 -1.93
CA ASP A 626 36.36 -20.55 -1.44
C ASP A 626 35.20 -20.27 -2.43
N ARG A 627 35.51 -19.88 -3.66
CA ARG A 627 34.51 -19.52 -4.69
C ARG A 627 34.36 -20.52 -5.84
N GLY A 628 35.03 -21.67 -5.74
CA GLY A 628 34.98 -22.72 -6.76
C GLY A 628 35.65 -22.30 -8.07
N TRP A 629 36.70 -21.47 -8.00
CA TRP A 629 37.47 -21.02 -9.17
C TRP A 629 38.60 -21.99 -9.55
N ASP A 630 38.67 -23.17 -8.93
CA ASP A 630 39.79 -24.12 -9.09
C ASP A 630 39.97 -24.60 -10.53
N ASP A 631 38.89 -24.99 -11.22
CA ASP A 631 38.92 -25.42 -12.62
C ASP A 631 39.38 -24.28 -13.56
N PHE A 632 38.98 -23.04 -13.24
CA PHE A 632 39.44 -21.86 -13.96
C PHE A 632 40.93 -21.63 -13.73
N LEU A 633 41.40 -21.67 -12.48
CA LEU A 633 42.81 -21.49 -12.14
C LEU A 633 43.70 -22.60 -12.75
N ALA A 634 43.18 -23.82 -12.89
CA ALA A 634 43.87 -24.92 -13.54
C ALA A 634 43.95 -24.77 -15.09
N GLY A 635 42.91 -24.19 -15.71
CA GLY A 635 42.83 -23.95 -17.15
C GLY A 635 43.40 -22.61 -17.64
N ALA A 636 43.64 -21.66 -16.73
CA ALA A 636 44.11 -20.30 -17.02
C ALA A 636 45.63 -20.21 -17.34
N ALA A 637 46.30 -21.34 -17.59
CA ALA A 637 47.73 -21.40 -17.91
C ALA A 637 48.14 -20.53 -19.12
N ASP A 638 47.19 -20.16 -19.99
CA ASP A 638 47.39 -19.32 -21.18
C ASP A 638 46.99 -17.84 -21.00
N THR A 639 46.60 -17.38 -19.79
CA THR A 639 46.19 -15.97 -19.56
C THR A 639 47.23 -15.16 -18.80
N SER A 640 47.68 -14.05 -19.40
CA SER A 640 48.73 -13.15 -18.88
C SER A 640 48.18 -12.04 -17.96
N PHE A 641 47.58 -12.38 -16.81
CA PHE A 641 47.23 -11.39 -15.78
C PHE A 641 47.52 -11.91 -14.36
N ALA A 642 47.84 -11.02 -13.42
CA ALA A 642 48.07 -11.41 -12.03
C ALA A 642 46.78 -11.90 -11.37
N HIS A 643 46.86 -13.04 -10.68
CA HIS A 643 45.77 -13.59 -9.85
C HIS A 643 45.63 -12.81 -8.52
N ARG A 644 45.48 -11.48 -8.62
CA ARG A 644 45.42 -10.53 -7.51
C ARG A 644 44.29 -9.52 -7.68
N GLY A 645 43.71 -9.09 -6.57
CA GLY A 645 42.63 -8.10 -6.51
C GLY A 645 42.24 -7.76 -5.07
N GLY A 646 41.34 -6.80 -4.90
CA GLY A 646 40.76 -6.48 -3.60
C GLY A 646 39.49 -7.31 -3.35
N PHE A 647 39.50 -8.22 -2.39
CA PHE A 647 38.37 -9.12 -2.14
C PHE A 647 37.76 -8.95 -0.76
N LEU A 648 36.46 -9.23 -0.67
CA LEU A 648 35.76 -9.47 0.59
C LEU A 648 35.87 -10.96 0.91
N HIS A 649 36.77 -11.31 1.84
CA HIS A 649 37.00 -12.70 2.24
C HIS A 649 35.77 -13.35 2.91
N GLY A 650 34.98 -12.55 3.64
CA GLY A 650 33.74 -13.01 4.28
C GLY A 650 32.48 -12.97 3.39
N ALA A 651 32.59 -12.79 2.07
CA ALA A 651 31.43 -12.51 1.20
C ALA A 651 30.34 -13.60 1.20
N ALA A 652 30.68 -14.85 1.54
CA ALA A 652 29.70 -15.93 1.63
C ALA A 652 28.92 -15.94 2.97
N GLY A 653 29.45 -15.30 4.01
CA GLY A 653 28.81 -15.21 5.33
C GLY A 653 27.54 -14.36 5.28
N PHE A 654 26.50 -14.81 5.98
CA PHE A 654 25.25 -14.08 6.09
C PHE A 654 24.39 -14.59 7.25
N ASP A 655 23.91 -13.70 8.10
CA ASP A 655 22.95 -14.04 9.16
C ASP A 655 21.53 -14.09 8.58
N ALA A 656 21.18 -15.24 8.00
CA ALA A 656 19.88 -15.42 7.35
C ALA A 656 18.71 -15.29 8.35
N GLU A 657 18.83 -15.86 9.55
CA GLU A 657 17.78 -15.81 10.57
C GLU A 657 17.56 -14.38 11.10
N PHE A 658 18.60 -13.56 11.16
CA PHE A 658 18.47 -12.16 11.52
C PHE A 658 17.56 -11.37 10.57
N PHE A 659 17.59 -11.64 9.27
CA PHE A 659 16.64 -11.08 8.29
C PHE A 659 15.41 -12.00 8.07
N GLY A 660 15.33 -13.07 8.89
CA GLY A 660 14.42 -14.21 8.86
C GLY A 660 14.45 -15.04 7.57
N ILE A 661 15.38 -14.79 6.66
CA ILE A 661 15.53 -15.47 5.38
C ILE A 661 15.81 -16.95 5.64
N SER A 662 15.16 -17.83 4.87
CA SER A 662 15.39 -19.27 5.04
C SER A 662 16.78 -19.65 4.54
N PRO A 663 17.44 -20.67 5.11
CA PRO A 663 18.75 -21.13 4.63
C PRO A 663 18.75 -21.46 3.12
N ARG A 664 17.65 -22.04 2.61
CA ARG A 664 17.49 -22.35 1.19
C ARG A 664 17.46 -21.09 0.32
N GLU A 665 16.73 -20.06 0.75
CA GLU A 665 16.68 -18.79 0.05
C GLU A 665 18.04 -18.07 0.09
N ALA A 666 18.71 -18.06 1.25
CA ALA A 666 20.02 -17.43 1.43
C ALA A 666 21.08 -18.00 0.48
N VAL A 667 21.07 -19.31 0.22
CA VAL A 667 21.99 -19.95 -0.75
C VAL A 667 21.72 -19.48 -2.18
N ALA A 668 20.45 -19.26 -2.56
CA ALA A 668 20.07 -18.73 -3.87
C ALA A 668 20.37 -17.23 -4.06
N MET A 669 20.58 -16.49 -2.96
CA MET A 669 20.81 -15.04 -3.02
C MET A 669 22.24 -14.71 -3.43
N ASP A 670 22.36 -13.84 -4.43
CA ASP A 670 23.59 -13.15 -4.75
C ASP A 670 24.19 -12.52 -3.46
N PRO A 671 25.46 -12.77 -3.12
CA PRO A 671 26.16 -12.12 -2.00
C PRO A 671 25.97 -10.60 -1.94
N GLN A 672 25.79 -9.95 -3.10
CA GLN A 672 25.50 -8.52 -3.17
C GLN A 672 24.21 -8.15 -2.42
N GLN A 673 23.15 -8.98 -2.50
CA GLN A 673 21.90 -8.75 -1.77
C GLN A 673 22.08 -8.94 -0.26
N ARG A 674 22.87 -9.94 0.12
CA ARG A 674 23.14 -10.28 1.53
C ARG A 674 23.91 -9.17 2.23
N LEU A 675 25.03 -8.75 1.64
CA LEU A 675 25.85 -7.67 2.18
C LEU A 675 25.13 -6.32 2.18
N LEU A 676 24.33 -6.02 1.16
CA LEU A 676 23.56 -4.77 1.14
C LEU A 676 22.54 -4.70 2.29
N LEU A 677 21.93 -5.82 2.70
CA LEU A 677 21.06 -5.89 3.87
C LEU A 677 21.82 -5.57 5.17
N GLU A 678 22.95 -6.24 5.40
CA GLU A 678 23.78 -6.05 6.60
C GLU A 678 24.30 -4.61 6.70
N VAL A 679 24.90 -4.09 5.64
CA VAL A 679 25.48 -2.75 5.65
C VAL A 679 24.40 -1.67 5.71
N SER A 680 23.20 -1.91 5.18
CA SER A 680 22.07 -0.98 5.35
C SER A 680 21.59 -0.94 6.81
N TRP A 681 21.51 -2.07 7.50
CA TRP A 681 21.18 -2.11 8.94
C TRP A 681 22.17 -1.28 9.75
N GLU A 682 23.46 -1.50 9.51
CA GLU A 682 24.54 -0.80 10.21
C GLU A 682 24.58 0.69 9.91
N ALA A 683 24.30 1.10 8.66
CA ALA A 683 24.22 2.51 8.31
C ALA A 683 23.12 3.21 9.13
N VAL A 684 21.99 2.55 9.37
CA VAL A 684 20.90 3.06 10.22
C VAL A 684 21.31 3.09 11.70
N GLU A 685 21.90 2.02 12.23
CA GLU A 685 22.39 2.00 13.63
C GLU A 685 23.49 3.03 13.89
N SER A 686 24.34 3.31 12.90
CA SER A 686 25.40 4.32 12.97
C SER A 686 24.86 5.74 13.11
N ALA A 687 23.64 5.99 12.62
CA ALA A 687 22.91 7.25 12.79
C ALA A 687 22.23 7.36 14.16
N GLY A 688 22.33 6.33 15.01
CA GLY A 688 21.65 6.27 16.30
C GLY A 688 20.15 6.00 16.18
N ILE A 689 19.71 5.37 15.09
CA ILE A 689 18.30 5.06 14.83
C ILE A 689 18.08 3.56 15.07
N ASP A 690 17.00 3.22 15.77
CA ASP A 690 16.49 1.85 15.80
C ASP A 690 15.86 1.51 14.44
N PRO A 691 16.43 0.58 13.66
CA PRO A 691 15.90 0.24 12.33
C PRO A 691 14.47 -0.29 12.37
N SER A 692 14.04 -0.91 13.48
CA SER A 692 12.68 -1.43 13.63
C SER A 692 11.62 -0.33 13.76
N GLY A 693 12.01 0.85 14.25
CA GLY A 693 11.16 2.03 14.36
C GLY A 693 10.90 2.75 13.02
N LEU A 694 11.61 2.39 11.95
CA LEU A 694 11.44 2.98 10.62
C LEU A 694 10.43 2.23 9.73
N ARG A 695 9.84 1.14 10.24
CA ARG A 695 8.86 0.35 9.50
C ARG A 695 7.61 1.18 9.20
N GLY A 696 7.19 1.21 7.94
CA GLY A 696 6.10 2.05 7.42
C GLY A 696 6.50 3.48 7.10
N ALA A 697 7.78 3.86 7.29
CA ALA A 697 8.23 5.22 7.00
C ALA A 697 8.64 5.37 5.52
N ARG A 698 8.57 6.60 5.00
CA ARG A 698 8.97 6.98 3.62
C ARG A 698 10.49 7.03 3.46
N VAL A 699 11.16 5.90 3.66
CA VAL A 699 12.60 5.75 3.46
C VAL A 699 12.88 5.27 2.04
N GLY A 700 13.64 6.04 1.25
CA GLY A 700 14.07 5.63 -0.08
C GLY A 700 15.31 4.72 -0.05
N VAL A 701 15.46 3.85 -1.05
CA VAL A 701 16.60 2.94 -1.21
C VAL A 701 17.16 3.06 -2.63
N PHE A 702 18.36 3.62 -2.75
CA PHE A 702 19.04 3.88 -4.01
C PHE A 702 20.38 3.13 -4.02
N ALA A 703 20.45 2.04 -4.79
CA ALA A 703 21.61 1.14 -4.79
C ALA A 703 22.27 1.08 -6.18
N GLY A 704 23.57 1.39 -6.23
CA GLY A 704 24.40 1.15 -7.40
C GLY A 704 24.88 -0.30 -7.44
N ALA A 705 24.53 -1.06 -8.48
CA ALA A 705 24.95 -2.45 -8.61
C ALA A 705 24.88 -2.92 -10.07
N SER A 706 25.64 -3.97 -10.38
CA SER A 706 25.65 -4.62 -11.70
C SER A 706 25.55 -6.14 -11.56
N PHE A 707 25.23 -6.81 -12.66
CA PHE A 707 25.17 -8.28 -12.69
C PHE A 707 26.57 -8.90 -12.60
N GLN A 708 26.78 -9.83 -11.65
CA GLN A 708 28.09 -10.47 -11.38
C GLN A 708 28.11 -11.99 -11.65
N GLY A 709 27.03 -12.55 -12.18
CA GLY A 709 27.02 -13.94 -12.67
C GLY A 709 26.79 -15.03 -11.61
N TYR A 710 26.38 -14.71 -10.38
CA TYR A 710 26.15 -15.72 -9.33
C TYR A 710 25.16 -16.82 -9.76
N ALA A 711 24.09 -16.47 -10.47
CA ALA A 711 23.14 -17.43 -11.03
C ALA A 711 23.79 -18.50 -11.92
N ALA A 712 24.82 -18.14 -12.69
CA ALA A 712 25.51 -19.07 -13.58
C ALA A 712 26.30 -20.14 -12.82
N THR A 713 26.79 -19.81 -11.62
CA THR A 713 27.44 -20.78 -10.71
C THR A 713 26.45 -21.76 -10.05
N SER A 714 25.15 -21.46 -10.13
CA SER A 714 24.07 -22.26 -9.55
C SER A 714 23.33 -23.14 -10.57
N MET A 715 23.62 -23.02 -11.87
CA MET A 715 22.99 -23.84 -12.91
C MET A 715 23.29 -25.33 -12.68
N GLY A 716 22.25 -26.15 -12.53
CA GLY A 716 22.35 -27.58 -12.21
C GLY A 716 21.98 -27.94 -10.76
N ARG A 717 21.76 -26.95 -9.88
CA ARG A 717 21.25 -27.14 -8.51
C ARG A 717 19.76 -26.78 -8.36
N ASP A 718 19.01 -26.72 -9.46
CA ASP A 718 17.62 -26.24 -9.52
C ASP A 718 16.66 -26.94 -8.54
N ARG A 719 16.91 -28.22 -8.21
CA ARG A 719 16.16 -28.97 -7.19
C ARG A 719 16.47 -28.57 -5.75
N GLU A 720 17.67 -28.07 -5.45
CA GLU A 720 18.09 -27.68 -4.09
C GLU A 720 17.62 -26.27 -3.70
N VAL A 721 17.59 -25.33 -4.67
CA VAL A 721 17.29 -23.90 -4.43
C VAL A 721 15.87 -23.46 -4.78
N GLY A 722 15.11 -24.26 -5.55
CA GLY A 722 13.69 -24.00 -5.86
C GLY A 722 13.46 -22.72 -6.68
N GLY A 723 12.27 -22.11 -6.55
CA GLY A 723 11.88 -20.89 -7.28
C GLY A 723 12.58 -19.60 -6.87
N HIS A 724 13.56 -19.65 -5.95
CA HIS A 724 14.24 -18.47 -5.41
C HIS A 724 15.35 -17.90 -6.31
N LEU A 725 15.81 -18.66 -7.32
CA LEU A 725 16.91 -18.24 -8.20
C LEU A 725 16.63 -16.91 -8.91
N LEU A 726 15.41 -16.69 -9.40
CA LEU A 726 15.02 -15.44 -10.05
C LEU A 726 15.15 -14.25 -9.09
N THR A 727 14.51 -14.35 -7.92
CA THR A 727 14.51 -13.28 -6.92
C THR A 727 15.86 -13.09 -6.23
N GLY A 728 16.68 -14.13 -6.15
CA GLY A 728 18.00 -14.09 -5.53
C GLY A 728 19.06 -13.43 -6.41
N ASN A 729 18.84 -13.31 -7.72
CA ASN A 729 19.85 -12.84 -8.67
C ASN A 729 19.40 -11.63 -9.52
N ALA A 730 18.12 -11.27 -9.49
CA ALA A 730 17.63 -10.07 -10.16
C ALA A 730 18.22 -8.80 -9.51
N THR A 731 18.88 -7.97 -10.30
CA THR A 731 19.49 -6.71 -9.82
C THR A 731 18.43 -5.73 -9.30
N SER A 732 17.23 -5.72 -9.85
CA SER A 732 16.09 -4.94 -9.36
C SER A 732 15.67 -5.31 -7.92
N VAL A 733 15.93 -6.55 -7.49
CA VAL A 733 15.56 -7.03 -6.16
C VAL A 733 16.55 -6.56 -5.08
N LEU A 734 17.75 -6.05 -5.43
CA LEU A 734 18.72 -5.53 -4.44
C LEU A 734 18.13 -4.43 -3.55
N SER A 735 17.66 -3.35 -4.16
CA SER A 735 17.01 -2.24 -3.45
C SER A 735 15.64 -2.64 -2.90
N GLY A 736 14.86 -3.40 -3.68
CA GLY A 736 13.54 -3.87 -3.26
C GLY A 736 13.57 -4.78 -2.03
N ARG A 737 14.59 -5.63 -1.87
CA ARG A 737 14.72 -6.54 -0.71
C ARG A 737 15.09 -5.79 0.55
N VAL A 738 15.92 -4.74 0.46
CA VAL A 738 16.21 -3.83 1.59
C VAL A 738 14.92 -3.16 2.05
N ALA A 739 14.17 -2.56 1.12
CA ALA A 739 12.89 -1.93 1.42
C ALA A 739 11.88 -2.94 2.03
N TYR A 740 11.76 -4.13 1.45
CA TYR A 740 10.89 -5.19 1.94
C TYR A 740 11.25 -5.68 3.35
N THR A 741 12.54 -5.87 3.62
CA THR A 741 13.02 -6.46 4.88
C THR A 741 12.87 -5.50 6.06
N PHE A 742 13.14 -4.21 5.84
CA PHE A 742 12.96 -3.17 6.86
C PHE A 742 11.54 -2.58 6.88
N GLY A 743 10.74 -2.86 5.84
CA GLY A 743 9.39 -2.34 5.67
C GLY A 743 9.36 -0.85 5.35
N PHE A 744 10.24 -0.39 4.48
CA PHE A 744 10.27 0.99 3.99
C PHE A 744 9.26 1.19 2.85
N GLU A 745 8.66 2.39 2.79
CA GLU A 745 7.62 2.73 1.82
C GLU A 745 8.03 3.85 0.84
N GLY A 746 9.31 4.25 0.84
CA GLY A 746 9.87 5.19 -0.14
C GLY A 746 10.32 4.52 -1.46
N PRO A 747 10.82 5.29 -2.42
CA PRO A 747 11.29 4.76 -3.71
C PRO A 747 12.42 3.73 -3.55
N ALA A 748 12.37 2.60 -4.25
CA ALA A 748 13.41 1.58 -4.27
C ALA A 748 13.96 1.38 -5.70
N LEU A 749 15.22 1.78 -5.92
CA LEU A 749 15.85 1.86 -7.24
C LEU A 749 17.23 1.20 -7.23
N THR A 750 17.47 0.31 -8.18
CA THR A 750 18.81 -0.20 -8.49
C THR A 750 19.29 0.46 -9.79
N VAL A 751 20.50 1.04 -9.78
CA VAL A 751 21.09 1.78 -10.90
C VAL A 751 22.36 1.10 -11.38
N ASP A 752 22.48 0.90 -12.69
CA ASP A 752 23.71 0.44 -13.33
C ASP A 752 24.22 1.47 -14.35
N THR A 753 25.22 2.22 -13.91
CA THR A 753 26.04 3.12 -14.74
C THR A 753 27.52 2.74 -14.60
N ALA A 754 27.76 1.43 -14.49
CA ALA A 754 29.07 0.82 -14.23
C ALA A 754 29.77 1.43 -13.00
N CYS A 755 30.95 2.01 -13.18
CA CYS A 755 31.79 2.52 -12.10
C CYS A 755 31.19 3.76 -11.40
N SER A 756 30.25 4.46 -12.04
CA SER A 756 29.61 5.67 -11.50
C SER A 756 28.34 5.40 -10.68
N SER A 757 27.89 4.14 -10.62
CA SER A 757 26.57 3.74 -10.08
C SER A 757 26.25 4.27 -8.68
N SER A 758 27.16 4.17 -7.71
CA SER A 758 26.89 4.66 -6.34
C SER A 758 26.76 6.18 -6.24
N LEU A 759 27.47 6.96 -7.06
CA LEU A 759 27.30 8.43 -7.06
C LEU A 759 26.03 8.84 -7.79
N VAL A 760 25.64 8.12 -8.85
CA VAL A 760 24.34 8.34 -9.51
C VAL A 760 23.20 7.98 -8.56
N ALA A 761 23.31 6.89 -7.81
CA ALA A 761 22.35 6.53 -6.76
C ALA A 761 22.24 7.63 -5.69
N LEU A 762 23.35 8.20 -5.23
CA LEU A 762 23.35 9.34 -4.31
C LEU A 762 22.73 10.60 -4.94
N HIS A 763 22.99 10.88 -6.22
CA HIS A 763 22.38 12.00 -6.93
C HIS A 763 20.85 11.87 -7.00
N LEU A 764 20.33 10.67 -7.28
CA LEU A 764 18.89 10.39 -7.31
C LEU A 764 18.26 10.47 -5.91
N ALA A 765 18.93 9.96 -4.87
CA ALA A 765 18.48 10.08 -3.49
C ALA A 765 18.35 11.55 -3.06
N VAL A 766 19.33 12.38 -3.40
CA VAL A 766 19.29 13.83 -3.16
C VAL A 766 18.11 14.49 -3.90
N GLY A 767 17.83 14.08 -5.13
CA GLY A 767 16.67 14.55 -5.90
C GLY A 767 15.35 14.20 -5.22
N SER A 768 15.17 12.94 -4.80
CA SER A 768 13.96 12.43 -4.16
C SER A 768 13.69 13.06 -2.79
N LEU A 769 14.74 13.33 -2.00
CA LEU A 769 14.64 14.08 -0.74
C LEU A 769 14.21 15.54 -0.98
N ARG A 770 14.71 16.18 -2.04
CA ARG A 770 14.36 17.56 -2.39
C ARG A 770 12.95 17.68 -2.97
N SER A 771 12.45 16.67 -3.68
CA SER A 771 11.08 16.64 -4.19
C SER A 771 10.04 16.21 -3.15
N GLY A 772 10.46 15.78 -1.95
CA GLY A 772 9.56 15.35 -0.89
C GLY A 772 8.97 13.94 -1.07
N GLU A 773 9.51 13.16 -2.01
CA GLU A 773 9.14 11.75 -2.23
C GLU A 773 9.56 10.84 -1.09
N CYS A 774 10.64 11.20 -0.37
CA CYS A 774 11.09 10.55 0.85
C CYS A 774 11.62 11.58 1.88
N ASP A 775 11.70 11.16 3.14
CA ASP A 775 12.21 11.96 4.26
C ASP A 775 13.62 11.54 4.70
N LEU A 776 13.97 10.30 4.36
CA LEU A 776 15.23 9.64 4.68
C LEU A 776 15.57 8.74 3.49
N ALA A 777 16.83 8.58 3.13
CA ALA A 777 17.22 7.70 2.04
C ALA A 777 18.53 6.96 2.32
N LEU A 778 18.56 5.68 1.98
CA LEU A 778 19.78 4.90 1.85
C LEU A 778 20.33 5.08 0.44
N ALA A 779 21.56 5.54 0.31
CA ALA A 779 22.24 5.72 -0.96
C ALA A 779 23.62 5.04 -0.92
N GLY A 780 23.88 4.14 -1.86
CA GLY A 780 25.11 3.36 -1.81
C GLY A 780 25.39 2.56 -3.07
N GLY A 781 26.31 1.61 -2.96
CA GLY A 781 26.58 0.65 -4.02
C GLY A 781 27.29 -0.58 -3.50
N VAL A 782 27.18 -1.67 -4.26
CA VAL A 782 27.71 -2.98 -3.91
C VAL A 782 28.33 -3.65 -5.14
N THR A 783 29.42 -4.39 -4.92
CA THR A 783 30.05 -5.24 -5.91
C THR A 783 30.68 -6.43 -5.21
N VAL A 784 30.28 -7.63 -5.63
CA VAL A 784 30.92 -8.91 -5.27
C VAL A 784 31.08 -9.72 -6.55
N MET A 785 32.31 -10.03 -6.91
CA MET A 785 32.67 -10.82 -8.08
C MET A 785 32.45 -12.31 -7.80
N ALA A 786 31.28 -12.84 -8.16
CA ALA A 786 30.98 -14.27 -8.00
C ALA A 786 31.79 -15.16 -8.96
N THR A 787 32.19 -14.62 -10.12
CA THR A 787 32.95 -15.34 -11.15
C THR A 787 34.20 -14.55 -11.54
N PRO A 788 35.26 -15.19 -12.08
CA PRO A 788 36.46 -14.49 -12.54
C PRO A 788 36.28 -13.79 -13.90
N GLY A 789 35.06 -13.78 -14.47
CA GLY A 789 34.81 -13.32 -15.84
C GLY A 789 35.25 -11.88 -16.14
N ALA A 790 35.10 -10.97 -15.17
CA ALA A 790 35.54 -9.58 -15.32
C ALA A 790 37.06 -9.45 -15.49
N PHE A 791 37.85 -10.33 -14.86
CA PHE A 791 39.31 -10.35 -15.04
C PHE A 791 39.69 -10.86 -16.44
N VAL A 792 39.01 -11.91 -16.93
CA VAL A 792 39.27 -12.47 -18.27
C VAL A 792 39.02 -11.44 -19.36
N GLU A 793 37.86 -10.78 -19.31
CA GLU A 793 37.46 -9.85 -20.37
C GLU A 793 38.35 -8.60 -20.40
N PHE A 794 38.70 -8.04 -19.24
CA PHE A 794 39.58 -6.88 -19.18
C PHE A 794 41.06 -7.20 -19.44
N SER A 795 41.49 -8.44 -19.16
CA SER A 795 42.83 -8.90 -19.55
C SER A 795 42.98 -8.91 -21.08
N ARG A 796 41.97 -9.38 -21.82
CA ARG A 796 41.98 -9.37 -23.30
C ARG A 796 42.05 -7.97 -23.89
N GLN A 797 41.50 -6.98 -23.18
CA GLN A 797 41.49 -5.58 -23.59
C GLN A 797 42.77 -4.83 -23.15
N GLY A 798 43.69 -5.49 -22.43
CA GLY A 798 44.90 -4.88 -21.88
C GLY A 798 44.62 -3.80 -20.83
N GLY A 799 43.45 -3.85 -20.17
CA GLY A 799 43.01 -2.84 -19.20
C GLY A 799 43.42 -3.09 -17.75
N LEU A 800 43.99 -4.27 -17.45
CA LEU A 800 44.38 -4.68 -16.09
C LEU A 800 45.83 -4.36 -15.76
N SER A 801 46.06 -3.92 -14.52
CA SER A 801 47.40 -3.77 -13.95
C SER A 801 48.08 -5.12 -13.77
N GLY A 802 49.38 -5.18 -14.08
CA GLY A 802 50.16 -6.43 -14.10
C GLY A 802 50.33 -7.12 -12.75
N ASP A 803 50.12 -6.39 -11.63
CA ASP A 803 50.14 -6.94 -10.27
C ASP A 803 48.84 -6.69 -9.48
N GLY A 804 47.79 -6.23 -10.17
CA GLY A 804 46.46 -5.99 -9.59
C GLY A 804 46.34 -4.70 -8.79
N ARG A 805 47.28 -3.74 -8.88
CA ARG A 805 47.26 -2.48 -8.14
C ARG A 805 46.89 -1.27 -9.00
N CYS A 806 46.06 -0.38 -8.47
CA CYS A 806 45.77 0.92 -9.09
C CYS A 806 46.85 1.95 -8.70
N ARG A 807 47.79 2.24 -9.60
CA ARG A 807 48.84 3.25 -9.40
C ARG A 807 48.40 4.65 -9.85
N ALA A 808 47.29 5.11 -9.26
CA ALA A 808 46.63 6.34 -9.69
C ALA A 808 47.58 7.54 -9.79
N PHE A 809 47.68 8.13 -10.98
CA PHE A 809 48.52 9.27 -11.34
C PHE A 809 50.04 9.06 -11.22
N GLY A 810 50.51 7.83 -11.02
CA GLY A 810 51.93 7.47 -11.06
C GLY A 810 52.45 7.27 -12.49
N GLU A 811 53.74 7.48 -12.72
CA GLU A 811 54.36 7.20 -14.03
C GLU A 811 54.25 5.71 -14.42
N SER A 812 54.33 4.83 -13.42
CA SER A 812 54.20 3.39 -13.56
C SER A 812 52.76 2.89 -13.72
N ALA A 813 51.78 3.77 -13.92
CA ALA A 813 50.38 3.40 -14.15
C ALA A 813 50.19 2.56 -15.43
N ASP A 814 49.80 1.29 -15.23
CA ASP A 814 49.74 0.25 -16.26
C ASP A 814 48.35 -0.38 -16.42
N GLY A 815 47.35 0.02 -15.63
CA GLY A 815 45.99 -0.51 -15.71
C GLY A 815 45.24 -0.45 -14.38
N THR A 816 44.02 -0.99 -14.39
CA THR A 816 43.18 -1.06 -13.18
C THR A 816 43.40 -2.36 -12.41
N GLY A 817 43.38 -2.29 -11.08
CA GLY A 817 43.24 -3.45 -10.20
C GLY A 817 41.79 -3.57 -9.76
N TRP A 818 41.13 -4.70 -10.00
CA TRP A 818 39.73 -4.87 -9.59
C TRP A 818 39.59 -5.09 -8.08
N GLY A 819 38.53 -4.53 -7.52
CA GLY A 819 38.15 -4.68 -6.12
C GLY A 819 36.67 -4.97 -5.97
N GLU A 820 36.32 -5.50 -4.80
CA GLU A 820 34.96 -5.69 -4.29
C GLU A 820 34.66 -4.66 -3.22
N GLY A 821 33.39 -4.46 -2.90
CA GLY A 821 33.04 -3.61 -1.77
C GLY A 821 31.57 -3.29 -1.70
N VAL A 822 31.15 -2.85 -0.51
CA VAL A 822 29.83 -2.27 -0.29
C VAL A 822 29.98 -1.04 0.60
N GLY A 823 29.25 0.00 0.26
CA GLY A 823 29.13 1.20 1.08
C GLY A 823 27.72 1.74 1.00
N VAL A 824 27.18 2.18 2.14
CA VAL A 824 25.84 2.76 2.26
C VAL A 824 25.91 4.01 3.11
N LEU A 825 25.29 5.07 2.62
CA LEU A 825 25.07 6.33 3.32
C LEU A 825 23.60 6.44 3.68
N LEU A 826 23.31 6.92 4.89
CA LEU A 826 21.97 7.35 5.27
C LEU A 826 21.91 8.88 5.18
N VAL A 827 21.06 9.39 4.30
CA VAL A 827 20.95 10.81 3.99
C VAL A 827 19.53 11.34 4.20
N GLN A 828 19.42 12.62 4.57
CA GLN A 828 18.16 13.32 4.78
C GLN A 828 18.34 14.84 4.66
N ARG A 829 17.27 15.62 4.75
CA ARG A 829 17.35 17.08 4.81
C ARG A 829 17.93 17.55 6.16
N LEU A 830 18.66 18.67 6.15
CA LEU A 830 19.28 19.24 7.35
C LEU A 830 18.21 19.68 8.37
N SER A 831 17.10 20.23 7.90
CA SER A 831 15.97 20.61 8.76
C SER A 831 15.43 19.41 9.54
N ASP A 832 15.21 18.28 8.87
CA ASP A 832 14.76 17.03 9.49
C ASP A 832 15.82 16.47 10.44
N ALA A 833 17.11 16.55 10.08
CA ALA A 833 18.20 16.15 10.98
C ALA A 833 18.19 16.92 12.30
N ARG A 834 17.96 18.23 12.23
CA ARG A 834 17.91 19.09 13.41
C ARG A 834 16.65 18.83 14.23
N ARG A 835 15.49 18.66 13.59
CA ARG A 835 14.23 18.29 14.25
C ARG A 835 14.39 16.99 15.04
N ASP A 836 15.05 16.00 14.44
CA ASP A 836 15.19 14.66 15.01
C ASP A 836 16.42 14.54 15.95
N GLY A 837 17.17 15.63 16.16
CA GLY A 837 18.36 15.64 17.02
C GLY A 837 19.51 14.76 16.51
N ARG A 838 19.59 14.52 15.20
CA ARG A 838 20.54 13.60 14.56
C ARG A 838 21.89 14.28 14.32
N ARG A 839 22.96 13.49 14.50
CA ARG A 839 24.33 13.93 14.21
C ARG A 839 24.52 14.09 12.70
N VAL A 840 25.10 15.21 12.28
CA VAL A 840 25.49 15.46 10.89
C VAL A 840 26.96 15.07 10.71
N LEU A 841 27.22 14.03 9.90
CA LEU A 841 28.57 13.56 9.59
C LEU A 841 29.22 14.38 8.45
N GLY A 842 28.39 14.86 7.53
CA GLY A 842 28.80 15.69 6.40
C GLY A 842 27.60 16.19 5.61
N VAL A 843 27.81 17.15 4.71
CA VAL A 843 26.77 17.78 3.90
C VAL A 843 27.03 17.50 2.42
N VAL A 844 26.05 16.98 1.69
CA VAL A 844 26.08 16.87 0.24
C VAL A 844 25.67 18.22 -0.35
N ARG A 845 26.65 19.06 -0.65
CA ARG A 845 26.42 20.45 -1.10
C ARG A 845 25.90 20.55 -2.53
N GLY A 846 26.36 19.67 -3.40
CA GLY A 846 25.92 19.63 -4.79
C GLY A 846 26.39 18.37 -5.48
N SER A 847 25.67 17.96 -6.52
CA SER A 847 26.02 16.82 -7.34
C SER A 847 25.58 17.06 -8.79
N ALA A 848 26.30 16.47 -9.74
CA ALA A 848 25.93 16.50 -11.14
C ALA A 848 26.27 15.18 -11.82
N VAL A 849 25.47 14.84 -12.84
CA VAL A 849 25.67 13.67 -13.70
C VAL A 849 25.58 14.13 -15.16
N ASN A 850 26.48 13.64 -16.02
CA ASN A 850 26.40 13.88 -17.46
C ASN A 850 26.90 12.66 -18.27
N SER A 851 26.98 12.82 -19.60
CA SER A 851 27.56 11.82 -20.49
C SER A 851 28.73 12.38 -21.30
N ASP A 852 29.69 11.50 -21.60
CA ASP A 852 30.78 11.71 -22.56
C ASP A 852 30.28 11.95 -23.98
N GLY A 853 29.08 11.44 -24.33
CA GLY A 853 28.51 11.55 -25.67
C GLY A 853 29.31 10.76 -26.71
N ALA A 854 29.49 11.34 -27.90
CA ALA A 854 30.29 10.73 -28.97
C ALA A 854 31.80 10.91 -28.70
N SER A 855 32.35 10.12 -27.78
CA SER A 855 33.78 10.06 -27.46
C SER A 855 34.57 9.22 -28.48
N ASN A 856 35.90 9.17 -28.35
CA ASN A 856 36.80 8.46 -29.26
C ASN A 856 36.83 6.93 -29.00
N GLY A 857 35.64 6.33 -28.98
CA GLY A 857 35.38 4.94 -28.57
C GLY A 857 34.49 4.89 -27.33
N LEU A 858 33.56 3.91 -27.29
CA LEU A 858 32.54 3.80 -26.25
C LEU A 858 33.10 3.85 -24.82
N THR A 859 34.27 3.24 -24.62
CA THR A 859 34.94 3.11 -23.31
C THR A 859 36.01 4.17 -23.08
N ALA A 860 36.24 5.06 -24.05
CA ALA A 860 37.26 6.11 -23.96
C ALA A 860 36.71 7.33 -23.21
N PRO A 861 37.38 7.79 -22.13
CA PRO A 861 36.90 8.92 -21.33
C PRO A 861 37.00 10.25 -22.10
N ASN A 862 36.13 11.22 -21.76
CA ASN A 862 36.10 12.54 -22.38
C ASN A 862 36.44 13.67 -21.39
N GLY A 863 37.65 14.23 -21.48
CA GLY A 863 38.11 15.34 -20.63
C GLY A 863 37.15 16.55 -20.60
N PRO A 864 36.68 17.08 -21.75
CA PRO A 864 35.69 18.16 -21.76
C PRO A 864 34.37 17.83 -21.03
N ALA A 865 33.89 16.59 -21.09
CA ALA A 865 32.70 16.15 -20.35
C ALA A 865 32.95 16.12 -18.84
N GLN A 866 34.12 15.65 -18.41
CA GLN A 866 34.55 15.69 -17.00
C GLN A 866 34.63 17.14 -16.49
N GLN A 867 35.19 18.07 -17.28
CA GLN A 867 35.20 19.49 -16.92
C GLN A 867 33.79 20.07 -16.79
N ARG A 868 32.85 19.69 -17.67
CA ARG A 868 31.45 20.14 -17.60
C ARG A 868 30.76 19.63 -16.34
N VAL A 869 30.88 18.35 -16.00
CA VAL A 869 30.22 17.79 -14.80
C VAL A 869 30.77 18.43 -13.52
N ILE A 870 32.09 18.70 -13.46
CA ILE A 870 32.71 19.43 -12.35
C ILE A 870 32.09 20.83 -12.20
N ARG A 871 32.02 21.61 -13.29
CA ARG A 871 31.42 22.96 -13.26
C ARG A 871 29.93 22.92 -12.90
N GLN A 872 29.19 21.91 -13.36
CA GLN A 872 27.78 21.72 -13.02
C GLN A 872 27.59 21.40 -11.54
N ALA A 873 28.42 20.54 -10.95
CA ALA A 873 28.36 20.24 -9.52
C ALA A 873 28.69 21.47 -8.66
N LEU A 874 29.71 22.25 -9.06
CA LEU A 874 30.05 23.52 -8.43
C LEU A 874 28.89 24.52 -8.50
N ALA A 875 28.26 24.66 -9.67
CA ALA A 875 27.09 25.50 -9.86
C ALA A 875 25.90 25.04 -9.00
N SER A 876 25.63 23.72 -8.96
CA SER A 876 24.59 23.14 -8.10
C SER A 876 24.86 23.38 -6.61
N ALA A 877 26.12 23.45 -6.20
CA ALA A 877 26.52 23.75 -4.83
C ALA A 877 26.57 25.25 -4.51
N ARG A 878 26.45 26.10 -5.53
CA ARG A 878 26.70 27.56 -5.48
C ARG A 878 28.10 27.88 -4.95
N LEU A 879 29.10 27.12 -5.40
CA LEU A 879 30.51 27.25 -4.99
C LEU A 879 31.41 27.55 -6.18
N SER A 880 32.57 28.14 -5.89
CA SER A 880 33.64 28.34 -6.85
C SER A 880 34.70 27.23 -6.78
N ALA A 881 35.55 27.14 -7.79
CA ALA A 881 36.63 26.16 -7.84
C ALA A 881 37.62 26.26 -6.65
N VAL A 882 37.84 27.46 -6.11
CA VAL A 882 38.76 27.69 -4.97
C VAL A 882 38.15 27.30 -3.62
N ASP A 883 36.84 27.00 -3.59
CA ASP A 883 36.14 26.55 -2.39
C ASP A 883 36.36 25.07 -2.08
N VAL A 884 36.82 24.25 -3.03
CA VAL A 884 37.06 22.81 -2.81
C VAL A 884 38.52 22.59 -2.46
N ASP A 885 38.82 21.90 -1.37
CA ASP A 885 40.20 21.71 -0.88
C ASP A 885 40.83 20.43 -1.45
N VAL A 886 40.04 19.37 -1.52
CA VAL A 886 40.50 18.02 -1.85
C VAL A 886 39.61 17.41 -2.93
N VAL A 887 40.21 16.72 -3.90
CA VAL A 887 39.47 15.83 -4.81
C VAL A 887 39.89 14.39 -4.56
N GLU A 888 38.90 13.58 -4.21
CA GLU A 888 38.96 12.13 -4.31
C GLU A 888 38.57 11.74 -5.75
N ALA A 889 39.59 11.37 -6.52
CA ALA A 889 39.46 11.16 -7.95
C ALA A 889 38.82 9.80 -8.31
N HIS A 890 38.41 9.68 -9.56
CA HIS A 890 38.16 8.38 -10.15
C HIS A 890 39.47 7.57 -10.23
N GLY A 891 40.58 8.15 -10.70
CA GLY A 891 41.96 7.69 -10.54
C GLY A 891 42.14 6.16 -10.56
N THR A 892 41.97 5.55 -11.73
CA THR A 892 41.95 4.09 -11.90
C THR A 892 43.33 3.48 -12.08
N GLY A 893 44.38 4.30 -12.26
CA GLY A 893 45.73 3.80 -12.54
C GLY A 893 45.93 3.46 -14.01
N THR A 894 45.06 3.96 -14.90
CA THR A 894 45.13 3.67 -16.34
C THR A 894 46.00 4.72 -17.05
N THR A 895 46.81 4.25 -18.00
CA THR A 895 47.75 5.10 -18.76
C THR A 895 47.07 6.26 -19.49
N LEU A 896 45.82 6.05 -19.96
CA LEU A 896 45.03 7.05 -20.68
C LEU A 896 44.08 7.86 -19.78
N GLY A 897 43.40 7.21 -18.84
CA GLY A 897 42.36 7.84 -18.02
C GLY A 897 42.91 8.84 -17.02
N ASP A 898 43.99 8.49 -16.32
CA ASP A 898 44.55 9.32 -15.27
C ASP A 898 45.04 10.69 -15.79
N PRO A 899 45.76 10.80 -16.95
CA PRO A 899 46.10 12.11 -17.50
C PRO A 899 44.89 12.95 -17.92
N ILE A 900 43.84 12.33 -18.49
CA ILE A 900 42.63 13.04 -18.91
C ILE A 900 41.91 13.64 -17.70
N GLU A 901 41.78 12.87 -16.63
CA GLU A 901 41.17 13.34 -15.38
C GLU A 901 42.00 14.45 -14.73
N ALA A 902 43.33 14.27 -14.61
CA ALA A 902 44.20 15.27 -14.01
C ALA A 902 44.16 16.61 -14.80
N GLN A 903 44.13 16.55 -16.14
CA GLN A 903 43.98 17.73 -16.98
C GLN A 903 42.60 18.39 -16.82
N ALA A 904 41.53 17.61 -16.66
CA ALA A 904 40.19 18.16 -16.39
C ALA A 904 40.14 18.89 -15.03
N LEU A 905 40.81 18.34 -14.01
CA LEU A 905 40.94 18.97 -12.69
C LEU A 905 41.80 20.25 -12.77
N LEU A 906 42.94 20.23 -13.46
CA LEU A 906 43.76 21.43 -13.69
C LEU A 906 42.99 22.54 -14.42
N ALA A 907 42.24 22.17 -15.48
CA ALA A 907 41.43 23.11 -16.27
C ALA A 907 40.19 23.66 -15.55
N THR A 908 39.85 23.12 -14.38
CA THR A 908 38.70 23.57 -13.57
C THR A 908 39.17 24.12 -12.23
N TYR A 909 39.66 23.26 -11.35
CA TYR A 909 40.13 23.59 -10.00
C TYR A 909 41.49 24.31 -9.98
N GLY A 910 42.30 24.20 -11.03
CA GLY A 910 43.62 24.84 -11.10
C GLY A 910 43.57 26.35 -11.38
N GLY A 911 42.44 26.86 -11.91
CA GLY A 911 42.26 28.28 -12.18
C GLY A 911 42.19 29.12 -10.90
N GLN A 912 42.98 30.21 -10.82
CA GLN A 912 42.96 31.21 -9.73
C GLN A 912 43.41 30.72 -8.33
N ARG A 913 44.12 29.58 -8.23
CA ARG A 913 44.76 29.12 -6.97
C ARG A 913 46.05 29.88 -6.65
N GLY A 914 45.92 31.17 -6.35
CA GLY A 914 47.04 32.01 -5.89
C GLY A 914 47.15 32.08 -4.35
N VAL A 915 46.03 32.35 -3.66
CA VAL A 915 46.02 32.74 -2.23
C VAL A 915 45.54 31.62 -1.29
N GLY A 916 44.93 30.54 -1.81
CA GLY A 916 44.28 29.48 -1.03
C GLY A 916 44.98 28.11 -0.96
N GLY A 917 46.18 27.96 -1.54
CA GLY A 917 46.90 26.68 -1.61
C GLY A 917 46.47 25.75 -2.76
N PRO A 918 47.28 24.72 -3.09
CA PRO A 918 46.99 23.78 -4.18
C PRO A 918 45.73 22.95 -3.91
N LEU A 919 45.10 22.40 -4.95
CA LEU A 919 44.08 21.36 -4.79
C LEU A 919 44.78 20.07 -4.37
N LEU A 920 44.35 19.44 -3.28
CA LEU A 920 44.92 18.16 -2.89
C LEU A 920 44.24 17.03 -3.67
N LEU A 921 45.01 16.13 -4.27
CA LEU A 921 44.50 15.05 -5.13
C LEU A 921 44.94 13.69 -4.60
N GLY A 922 44.00 12.73 -4.58
CA GLY A 922 44.29 11.32 -4.28
C GLY A 922 43.21 10.38 -4.79
N SER A 923 43.46 9.07 -4.67
CA SER A 923 42.49 8.02 -5.01
C SER A 923 42.60 6.86 -4.03
N VAL A 924 41.46 6.48 -3.44
CA VAL A 924 41.34 5.31 -2.57
C VAL A 924 41.59 3.99 -3.30
N LYS A 925 41.48 3.97 -4.64
CA LYS A 925 41.72 2.76 -5.41
C LYS A 925 43.15 2.26 -5.26
N SER A 926 44.08 3.15 -4.92
CA SER A 926 45.46 2.77 -4.56
C SER A 926 45.56 1.93 -3.29
N ASN A 927 44.57 1.98 -2.40
CA ASN A 927 44.50 1.16 -1.18
C ASN A 927 43.69 -0.13 -1.38
N ILE A 928 42.52 -0.04 -2.03
CA ILE A 928 41.52 -1.13 -2.03
C ILE A 928 41.18 -1.67 -3.42
N GLY A 929 41.88 -1.21 -4.46
CA GLY A 929 41.52 -1.47 -5.84
C GLY A 929 40.24 -0.76 -6.28
N HIS A 930 39.79 -1.04 -7.49
CA HIS A 930 38.59 -0.48 -8.06
C HIS A 930 37.36 -1.29 -7.66
N THR A 931 36.62 -0.82 -6.65
CA THR A 931 35.39 -1.46 -6.12
C THR A 931 34.14 -1.29 -7.00
N GLN A 932 34.33 -1.16 -8.32
CA GLN A 932 33.30 -1.07 -9.35
C GLN A 932 32.12 -0.15 -8.98
N ALA A 933 30.89 -0.68 -8.84
CA ALA A 933 29.69 0.09 -8.56
C ALA A 933 29.73 0.76 -7.17
N ALA A 934 30.52 0.23 -6.22
CA ALA A 934 30.73 0.79 -4.89
C ALA A 934 31.86 1.84 -4.82
N ALA A 935 32.57 2.11 -5.93
CA ALA A 935 33.74 2.99 -5.93
C ALA A 935 33.46 4.43 -5.47
N GLY A 936 32.33 4.99 -5.93
CA GLY A 936 31.91 6.33 -5.59
C GLY A 936 31.65 6.51 -4.09
N VAL A 937 30.83 5.64 -3.51
CA VAL A 937 30.48 5.71 -2.08
C VAL A 937 31.68 5.45 -1.17
N ALA A 938 32.60 4.56 -1.53
CA ALA A 938 33.85 4.37 -0.79
C ALA A 938 34.66 5.68 -0.71
N GLY A 939 34.75 6.42 -1.82
CA GLY A 939 35.38 7.75 -1.87
C GLY A 939 34.67 8.78 -0.99
N VAL A 940 33.33 8.80 -0.98
CA VAL A 940 32.55 9.68 -0.09
C VAL A 940 32.81 9.37 1.38
N ILE A 941 32.77 8.09 1.78
CA ILE A 941 33.05 7.66 3.16
C ILE A 941 34.47 8.07 3.59
N LYS A 942 35.49 7.84 2.73
CA LYS A 942 36.87 8.29 2.97
C LYS A 942 36.93 9.80 3.24
N MET A 943 36.26 10.61 2.44
CA MET A 943 36.29 12.07 2.59
C MET A 943 35.54 12.56 3.84
N VAL A 944 34.42 11.94 4.20
CA VAL A 944 33.72 12.24 5.46
C VAL A 944 34.61 11.93 6.67
N LEU A 945 35.29 10.78 6.68
CA LEU A 945 36.25 10.42 7.73
C LEU A 945 37.44 11.39 7.76
N ALA A 946 37.99 11.74 6.60
CA ALA A 946 39.08 12.71 6.48
C ALA A 946 38.72 14.10 7.04
N MET A 947 37.49 14.58 6.80
CA MET A 947 37.01 15.85 7.36
C MET A 947 36.88 15.79 8.88
N ARG A 948 36.33 14.68 9.41
CA ARG A 948 36.13 14.45 10.84
C ARG A 948 37.45 14.38 11.61
N HIS A 949 38.46 13.74 11.03
CA HIS A 949 39.80 13.64 11.63
C HIS A 949 40.71 14.83 11.27
N GLY A 950 40.33 15.68 10.31
CA GLY A 950 41.15 16.79 9.84
C GLY A 950 42.46 16.35 9.17
N VAL A 951 42.46 15.18 8.52
CA VAL A 951 43.64 14.57 7.89
C VAL A 951 43.28 14.08 6.50
N VAL A 952 44.13 14.37 5.51
CA VAL A 952 44.01 13.84 4.15
C VAL A 952 44.96 12.64 4.01
N PRO A 953 44.45 11.40 3.85
CA PRO A 953 45.28 10.20 3.71
C PRO A 953 46.11 10.19 2.42
N ALA A 954 47.25 9.50 2.45
CA ALA A 954 48.09 9.29 1.28
C ALA A 954 47.40 8.48 0.17
N THR A 955 47.69 8.82 -1.09
CA THR A 955 47.50 7.94 -2.25
C THR A 955 48.76 7.09 -2.42
N LEU A 956 48.59 5.78 -2.58
CA LEU A 956 49.70 4.82 -2.59
C LEU A 956 50.27 4.60 -4.01
N HIS A 957 51.45 3.98 -4.07
CA HIS A 957 52.12 3.53 -5.30
C HIS A 957 52.51 4.64 -6.29
N VAL A 958 52.78 5.85 -5.78
CA VAL A 958 53.28 6.98 -6.55
C VAL A 958 54.72 7.28 -6.14
N ASP A 959 55.68 6.59 -6.77
CA ASP A 959 57.11 6.91 -6.60
C ASP A 959 57.47 8.21 -7.34
N VAL A 960 56.99 8.32 -8.59
CA VAL A 960 57.13 9.51 -9.43
C VAL A 960 55.76 9.82 -10.05
N PRO A 961 55.23 11.05 -9.92
CA PRO A 961 54.03 11.48 -10.63
C PRO A 961 54.15 11.34 -12.14
N SER A 962 53.05 11.03 -12.82
CA SER A 962 53.02 10.86 -14.28
C SER A 962 53.55 12.09 -15.02
N THR A 963 54.52 11.89 -15.91
CA THR A 963 55.11 12.90 -16.79
C THR A 963 54.16 13.34 -17.91
N ARG A 964 53.05 12.63 -18.09
CA ARG A 964 51.99 12.93 -19.08
C ARG A 964 51.03 14.03 -18.61
N VAL A 965 51.23 14.55 -17.41
CA VAL A 965 50.47 15.65 -16.81
C VAL A 965 51.44 16.77 -16.44
N ASP A 966 51.09 18.00 -16.78
CA ASP A 966 51.89 19.18 -16.40
C ASP A 966 51.54 19.64 -14.97
N TRP A 967 52.33 19.17 -14.01
CA TRP A 967 52.22 19.56 -12.60
C TRP A 967 52.92 20.89 -12.29
N SER A 968 53.63 21.50 -13.24
CA SER A 968 54.54 22.64 -12.99
C SER A 968 53.83 23.90 -12.48
N SER A 969 52.54 24.05 -12.77
CA SER A 969 51.71 25.15 -12.27
C SER A 969 51.58 25.16 -10.73
N GLY A 970 51.81 24.02 -10.07
CA GLY A 970 51.62 23.86 -8.63
C GLY A 970 50.16 24.01 -8.17
N ALA A 971 49.19 24.09 -9.08
CA ALA A 971 47.80 24.33 -8.74
C ALA A 971 47.08 23.09 -8.21
N VAL A 972 47.60 21.89 -8.50
CA VAL A 972 47.12 20.59 -8.00
C VAL A 972 48.32 19.81 -7.48
N GLU A 973 48.18 19.21 -6.30
CA GLU A 973 49.24 18.46 -5.61
C GLU A 973 48.75 17.06 -5.24
N LEU A 974 49.47 16.03 -5.69
CA LEU A 974 49.20 14.65 -5.29
C LEU A 974 49.62 14.39 -3.85
N VAL A 975 48.71 13.86 -3.03
CA VAL A 975 48.95 13.58 -1.62
C VAL A 975 49.66 12.24 -1.47
N THR A 976 50.98 12.20 -1.67
CA THR A 976 51.78 10.94 -1.54
C THR A 976 52.14 10.59 -0.09
N ARG A 977 51.85 11.48 0.86
CA ARG A 977 52.00 11.27 2.31
C ARG A 977 50.82 11.87 3.04
N SER A 978 50.32 11.16 4.06
CA SER A 978 49.23 11.64 4.89
C SER A 978 49.60 12.97 5.55
N ARG A 979 48.68 13.93 5.55
CA ARG A 979 48.92 15.27 6.11
C ARG A 979 47.68 15.88 6.73
N MET A 980 47.87 16.84 7.62
CA MET A 980 46.77 17.64 8.17
C MET A 980 46.04 18.38 7.05
N TRP A 981 44.71 18.38 7.12
CA TRP A 981 43.86 19.13 6.21
C TRP A 981 43.95 20.63 6.58
N PRO A 982 44.41 21.50 5.66
CA PRO A 982 44.59 22.92 5.95
C PRO A 982 43.32 23.59 6.51
N GLU A 983 43.49 24.42 7.54
CA GLU A 983 42.41 25.25 8.07
C GLU A 983 42.34 26.56 7.27
N THR A 984 41.19 26.83 6.67
CA THR A 984 40.98 27.97 5.77
C THR A 984 40.00 29.01 6.33
N GLY A 985 39.52 28.82 7.56
CA GLY A 985 38.47 29.64 8.17
C GLY A 985 37.06 29.40 7.62
N ARG A 986 36.91 28.50 6.64
CA ARG A 986 35.64 27.98 6.11
C ARG A 986 35.54 26.47 6.36
N PRO A 987 34.33 25.87 6.27
CA PRO A 987 34.19 24.42 6.35
C PRO A 987 35.08 23.72 5.32
N ARG A 988 35.68 22.58 5.72
CA ARG A 988 36.46 21.73 4.81
C ARG A 988 35.53 21.19 3.72
N ARG A 989 35.99 21.23 2.47
CA ARG A 989 35.20 20.78 1.32
C ARG A 989 36.01 19.85 0.45
N SER A 990 35.43 18.73 0.07
CA SER A 990 36.00 17.82 -0.92
C SER A 990 35.04 17.61 -2.07
N ALA A 991 35.56 17.17 -3.21
CA ALA A 991 34.73 16.57 -4.23
C ALA A 991 35.15 15.12 -4.52
N VAL A 992 34.18 14.32 -4.94
CA VAL A 992 34.36 12.90 -5.29
C VAL A 992 33.92 12.70 -6.73
N SER A 993 34.82 12.14 -7.55
CA SER A 993 34.57 11.87 -8.97
C SER A 993 34.42 10.37 -9.22
N SER A 994 33.46 9.98 -10.05
CA SER A 994 33.40 8.62 -10.59
C SER A 994 32.89 8.60 -12.02
N PHE A 995 33.64 7.95 -12.91
CA PHE A 995 33.39 7.92 -14.35
C PHE A 995 33.14 6.48 -14.80
N GLY A 996 31.93 6.22 -15.29
CA GLY A 996 31.50 4.91 -15.76
C GLY A 996 32.05 4.62 -17.15
N ILE A 997 32.43 3.37 -17.40
CA ILE A 997 32.87 2.89 -18.73
C ILE A 997 31.78 3.01 -19.81
N SER A 998 30.51 3.18 -19.40
CA SER A 998 29.39 3.50 -20.30
C SER A 998 29.39 4.96 -20.80
N GLY A 999 30.34 5.77 -20.35
CA GLY A 999 30.43 7.19 -20.64
C GLY A 999 29.58 8.07 -19.71
N THR A 1000 29.04 7.54 -18.60
CA THR A 1000 28.31 8.34 -17.59
C THR A 1000 29.28 8.88 -16.55
N ASN A 1001 29.28 10.18 -16.31
CA ASN A 1001 30.15 10.82 -15.30
C ASN A 1001 29.32 11.34 -14.14
N ALA A 1002 29.80 11.15 -12.91
CA ALA A 1002 29.21 11.71 -11.71
C ALA A 1002 30.27 12.47 -10.88
N HIS A 1003 29.88 13.63 -10.35
CA HIS A 1003 30.72 14.47 -9.50
C HIS A 1003 29.91 14.99 -8.32
N VAL A 1004 30.37 14.75 -7.09
CA VAL A 1004 29.67 15.12 -5.84
C VAL A 1004 30.57 16.00 -4.98
N ILE A 1005 30.03 17.09 -4.44
CA ILE A 1005 30.72 17.97 -3.49
C ILE A 1005 30.20 17.70 -2.08
N VAL A 1006 31.12 17.40 -1.18
CA VAL A 1006 30.86 17.13 0.24
C VAL A 1006 31.51 18.24 1.07
N GLU A 1007 30.80 18.71 2.09
CA GLU A 1007 31.26 19.71 3.05
C GLU A 1007 31.19 19.17 4.47
N GLN A 1008 32.11 19.63 5.32
CA GLN A 1008 32.14 19.34 6.74
C GLN A 1008 30.82 19.78 7.41
N GLY A 1009 30.23 18.92 8.23
CA GLY A 1009 29.07 19.27 9.06
C GLY A 1009 29.39 20.33 10.13
N ASP A 1010 28.35 20.89 10.75
CA ASP A 1010 28.51 21.83 11.86
C ASP A 1010 29.38 21.17 12.96
N PRO A 1011 30.39 21.87 13.53
CA PRO A 1011 31.17 21.34 14.64
C PRO A 1011 30.23 20.99 15.79
N GLU A 1012 30.43 19.82 16.41
CA GLU A 1012 29.61 19.41 17.55
C GLU A 1012 29.71 20.49 18.63
N PRO A 1013 28.58 21.04 19.11
CA PRO A 1013 28.62 21.97 20.21
C PRO A 1013 29.24 21.24 21.41
N ASP A 1014 30.29 21.83 22.00
CA ASP A 1014 30.86 21.36 23.27
C ASP A 1014 29.73 21.22 24.28
N ARG A 1015 29.30 19.98 24.54
CA ARG A 1015 28.31 19.72 25.58
C ARG A 1015 28.95 20.13 26.89
N PRO A 1016 28.37 21.08 27.66
CA PRO A 1016 28.90 21.42 28.96
C PRO A 1016 28.92 20.15 29.81
N ALA A 1017 30.12 19.73 30.22
CA ALA A 1017 30.33 18.65 31.16
C ALA A 1017 29.66 19.04 32.49
N GLY A 1018 28.38 18.70 32.66
CA GLY A 1018 27.65 19.02 33.88
C GLY A 1018 26.15 19.30 33.78
N SER A 1019 25.52 19.35 32.60
CA SER A 1019 24.04 19.44 32.54
C SER A 1019 23.42 18.06 32.74
N GLY A 1020 23.54 17.53 33.95
CA GLY A 1020 22.92 16.27 34.36
C GLY A 1020 21.40 16.39 34.38
N VAL A 1021 20.76 16.11 33.24
CA VAL A 1021 19.48 15.39 33.30
C VAL A 1021 19.80 14.13 34.08
N GLY A 1022 19.06 13.87 35.15
CA GLY A 1022 19.42 12.90 36.17
C GLY A 1022 19.54 11.44 35.70
N VAL A 1023 20.60 11.11 34.95
CA VAL A 1023 21.02 9.74 34.67
C VAL A 1023 21.62 9.20 35.96
N LEU A 1024 21.18 8.01 36.39
CA LEU A 1024 21.79 7.31 37.51
C LEU A 1024 23.28 7.12 37.20
N SER A 1025 24.16 7.56 38.10
CA SER A 1025 25.56 7.14 38.08
C SER A 1025 25.60 5.62 38.22
N GLY A 1026 25.86 4.90 37.12
CA GLY A 1026 25.84 3.43 37.07
C GLY A 1026 24.59 2.79 36.45
N GLY A 1027 23.90 3.44 35.50
CA GLY A 1027 22.75 2.87 34.80
C GLY A 1027 23.03 1.51 34.13
N PRO A 1028 22.03 0.61 34.02
CA PRO A 1028 22.22 -0.73 33.46
C PRO A 1028 22.59 -0.69 31.98
N TRP A 1029 23.49 -1.58 31.56
CA TRP A 1029 23.80 -1.81 30.15
C TRP A 1029 22.86 -2.87 29.57
N LEU A 1030 22.05 -2.44 28.59
CA LEU A 1030 21.11 -3.28 27.89
C LEU A 1030 21.78 -3.85 26.64
N VAL A 1031 21.81 -5.17 26.50
CA VAL A 1031 22.37 -5.84 25.33
C VAL A 1031 21.33 -6.79 24.78
N SER A 1032 21.19 -6.85 23.45
CA SER A 1032 20.26 -7.78 22.81
C SER A 1032 20.81 -8.41 21.55
N GLY A 1033 20.30 -9.58 21.20
CA GLY A 1033 20.57 -10.32 19.97
C GLY A 1033 19.35 -11.13 19.55
N ARG A 1034 19.29 -11.57 18.29
CA ARG A 1034 18.20 -12.44 17.81
C ARG A 1034 18.36 -13.91 18.21
N SER A 1035 19.56 -14.29 18.63
CA SER A 1035 19.88 -15.61 19.18
C SER A 1035 20.76 -15.45 20.42
N ALA A 1036 20.89 -16.51 21.21
CA ALA A 1036 21.81 -16.52 22.35
C ALA A 1036 23.27 -16.29 21.92
N GLU A 1037 23.67 -16.82 20.77
CA GLU A 1037 25.00 -16.62 20.18
C GLU A 1037 25.20 -15.17 19.74
N ALA A 1038 24.20 -14.56 19.09
CA ALA A 1038 24.26 -13.15 18.69
C ALA A 1038 24.33 -12.22 19.90
N LEU A 1039 23.63 -12.54 20.99
CA LEU A 1039 23.70 -11.80 22.26
C LEU A 1039 25.11 -11.87 22.88
N ALA A 1040 25.70 -13.08 22.94
CA ALA A 1040 27.06 -13.28 23.42
C ALA A 1040 28.09 -12.55 22.55
N GLY A 1041 27.96 -12.66 21.22
CA GLY A 1041 28.80 -11.95 20.26
C GLY A 1041 28.70 -10.43 20.39
N GLN A 1042 27.49 -9.89 20.62
CA GLN A 1042 27.30 -8.47 20.86
C GLN A 1042 27.93 -8.02 22.18
N ALA A 1043 27.83 -8.82 23.23
CA ALA A 1043 28.48 -8.54 24.51
C ALA A 1043 30.01 -8.50 24.37
N ALA A 1044 30.59 -9.44 23.63
CA ALA A 1044 32.03 -9.47 23.33
C ALA A 1044 32.48 -8.23 22.56
N ARG A 1045 31.79 -7.88 21.47
CA ARG A 1045 32.10 -6.69 20.65
C ARG A 1045 32.01 -5.40 21.46
N LEU A 1046 30.98 -5.26 22.30
CA LEU A 1046 30.81 -4.09 23.15
C LEU A 1046 31.93 -4.00 24.20
N ALA A 1047 32.30 -5.12 24.84
CA ALA A 1047 33.40 -5.14 25.80
C ALA A 1047 34.73 -4.72 25.14
N ASP A 1048 35.04 -5.25 23.97
CA ASP A 1048 36.27 -4.91 23.24
C ASP A 1048 36.30 -3.47 22.73
N HIS A 1049 35.15 -2.95 22.29
CA HIS A 1049 35.03 -1.54 21.92
C HIS A 1049 35.32 -0.63 23.12
N LEU A 1050 34.71 -0.90 24.28
CA LEU A 1050 34.87 -0.09 25.48
C LEU A 1050 36.25 -0.21 26.13
N ARG A 1051 36.92 -1.36 26.01
CA ARG A 1051 38.34 -1.50 26.42
C ARG A 1051 39.27 -0.61 25.62
N ARG A 1052 39.01 -0.45 24.31
CA ARG A 1052 39.77 0.45 23.43
C ARG A 1052 39.42 1.93 23.65
N ARG A 1053 38.31 2.23 24.33
CA ARG A 1053 37.77 3.57 24.55
C ARG A 1053 37.49 3.87 26.02
N PRO A 1054 38.53 3.90 26.87
CA PRO A 1054 38.37 4.20 28.30
C PRO A 1054 37.91 5.64 28.56
N ASP A 1055 37.89 6.51 27.56
CA ASP A 1055 37.40 7.88 27.61
C ASP A 1055 35.86 7.98 27.66
N VAL A 1056 35.11 6.98 27.17
CA VAL A 1056 33.65 7.08 26.98
C VAL A 1056 32.87 6.90 28.29
N PRO A 1057 32.10 7.89 28.78
CA PRO A 1057 31.38 7.79 30.05
C PRO A 1057 30.37 6.63 30.10
N VAL A 1058 30.32 5.92 31.24
CA VAL A 1058 29.41 4.77 31.46
C VAL A 1058 27.93 5.14 31.23
N ALA A 1059 27.55 6.36 31.62
CA ALA A 1059 26.19 6.88 31.45
C ALA A 1059 25.81 7.08 29.98
N GLU A 1060 26.76 7.51 29.13
CA GLU A 1060 26.53 7.66 27.69
C GLU A 1060 26.35 6.31 27.02
N VAL A 1061 27.15 5.31 27.41
CA VAL A 1061 26.97 3.93 26.94
C VAL A 1061 25.58 3.41 27.29
N ALA A 1062 25.17 3.55 28.56
CA ALA A 1062 23.86 3.11 29.02
C ALA A 1062 22.72 3.79 28.23
N TRP A 1063 22.83 5.10 28.00
CA TRP A 1063 21.86 5.85 27.22
C TRP A 1063 21.81 5.39 25.75
N SER A 1064 22.97 5.23 25.09
CA SER A 1064 23.03 4.79 23.70
C SER A 1064 22.44 3.39 23.52
N LEU A 1065 22.75 2.46 24.42
CA LEU A 1065 22.19 1.10 24.38
C LEU A 1065 20.66 1.09 24.57
N ALA A 1066 20.12 2.00 25.37
CA ALA A 1066 18.69 2.08 25.63
C ALA A 1066 17.91 2.85 24.56
N ALA A 1067 18.48 3.91 23.97
CA ALA A 1067 17.77 4.86 23.12
C ALA A 1067 18.02 4.69 21.63
N SER A 1068 19.10 3.99 21.22
CA SER A 1068 19.57 3.97 19.82
C SER A 1068 19.79 2.57 19.24
N ARG A 1069 19.32 1.53 19.92
CA ARG A 1069 19.48 0.13 19.50
C ARG A 1069 18.15 -0.61 19.55
N ALA A 1070 17.94 -1.49 18.58
CA ALA A 1070 16.76 -2.35 18.54
C ALA A 1070 16.75 -3.30 19.73
N GLY A 1071 15.64 -3.37 20.47
CA GLY A 1071 15.45 -4.32 21.56
C GLY A 1071 15.12 -5.72 21.04
N LEU A 1072 16.13 -6.48 20.61
CA LEU A 1072 15.98 -7.83 20.03
C LEU A 1072 15.52 -8.88 21.08
N GLU A 1073 15.21 -10.09 20.64
CA GLU A 1073 14.44 -11.10 21.36
C GLU A 1073 15.22 -11.72 22.54
N HIS A 1074 16.53 -11.95 22.40
CA HIS A 1074 17.40 -12.37 23.50
C HIS A 1074 18.03 -11.13 24.12
N ARG A 1075 17.79 -10.91 25.42
CA ARG A 1075 18.20 -9.69 26.12
C ARG A 1075 19.03 -10.01 27.35
N ALA A 1076 19.97 -9.13 27.66
CA ALA A 1076 20.68 -9.11 28.91
C ALA A 1076 20.69 -7.70 29.50
N VAL A 1077 20.62 -7.63 30.81
CA VAL A 1077 20.82 -6.44 31.60
C VAL A 1077 22.07 -6.66 32.44
N VAL A 1078 23.09 -5.84 32.22
CA VAL A 1078 24.34 -5.86 32.99
C VAL A 1078 24.34 -4.66 33.93
N SER A 1079 24.43 -4.92 35.23
CA SER A 1079 24.40 -3.91 36.29
C SER A 1079 25.68 -3.97 37.12
N GLY A 1080 26.24 -2.81 37.45
CA GLY A 1080 27.49 -2.69 38.22
C GLY A 1080 27.67 -1.28 38.76
N GLY A 1081 28.40 -1.16 39.88
CA GLY A 1081 28.67 0.14 40.52
C GLY A 1081 29.73 0.98 39.80
N ASP A 1082 30.52 0.35 38.93
CA ASP A 1082 31.60 0.98 38.16
C ASP A 1082 31.76 0.28 36.79
N ARG A 1083 32.66 0.83 35.95
CA ARG A 1083 32.93 0.31 34.61
C ARG A 1083 33.49 -1.12 34.64
N ASP A 1084 34.37 -1.43 35.60
CA ASP A 1084 35.05 -2.72 35.63
C ASP A 1084 34.07 -3.86 35.93
N ALA A 1085 33.12 -3.62 36.84
CA ALA A 1085 32.01 -4.53 37.11
C ALA A 1085 31.13 -4.74 35.86
N LEU A 1086 30.83 -3.68 35.11
CA LEU A 1086 30.03 -3.76 33.89
C LEU A 1086 30.76 -4.51 32.75
N LEU A 1087 32.06 -4.27 32.58
CA LEU A 1087 32.90 -4.99 31.61
C LEU A 1087 33.07 -6.47 31.97
N ALA A 1088 33.22 -6.78 33.26
CA ALA A 1088 33.25 -8.15 33.74
C ALA A 1088 31.91 -8.86 33.49
N GLY A 1089 30.79 -8.17 33.68
CA GLY A 1089 29.47 -8.69 33.34
C GLY A 1089 29.28 -8.96 31.83
N LEU A 1090 29.77 -8.07 30.96
CA LEU A 1090 29.76 -8.31 29.50
C LEU A 1090 30.64 -9.50 29.10
N ALA A 1091 31.83 -9.61 29.67
CA ALA A 1091 32.71 -10.75 29.43
C ALA A 1091 32.07 -12.06 29.90
N GLY A 1092 31.46 -12.04 31.10
CA GLY A 1092 30.75 -13.19 31.63
C GLY A 1092 29.57 -13.60 30.76
N LEU A 1093 28.83 -12.64 30.20
CA LEU A 1093 27.75 -12.87 29.24
C LEU A 1093 28.26 -13.45 27.91
N ALA A 1094 29.40 -12.96 27.40
CA ALA A 1094 30.02 -13.48 26.19
C ALA A 1094 30.47 -14.95 26.34
N ASP A 1095 30.99 -15.31 27.52
CA ASP A 1095 31.45 -16.67 27.83
C ASP A 1095 30.31 -17.62 28.25
N GLY A 1096 29.07 -17.13 28.34
CA GLY A 1096 27.92 -17.91 28.82
C GLY A 1096 27.96 -18.26 30.32
N SER A 1097 28.76 -17.53 31.10
CA SER A 1097 28.94 -17.75 32.54
C SER A 1097 27.91 -16.98 33.38
N VAL A 1098 27.50 -17.55 34.52
CA VAL A 1098 26.62 -16.88 35.47
C VAL A 1098 27.43 -15.86 36.27
N SER A 1099 27.17 -14.57 36.05
CA SER A 1099 27.85 -13.47 36.73
C SER A 1099 26.90 -12.68 37.64
N PRO A 1100 27.31 -12.30 38.87
CA PRO A 1100 26.54 -11.38 39.71
C PRO A 1100 26.29 -10.07 38.96
N GLY A 1101 25.03 -9.61 38.90
CA GLY A 1101 24.67 -8.37 38.19
C GLY A 1101 24.34 -8.55 36.70
N VAL A 1102 24.41 -9.77 36.14
CA VAL A 1102 23.91 -10.08 34.79
C VAL A 1102 22.58 -10.81 34.90
N VAL A 1103 21.56 -10.25 34.25
CA VAL A 1103 20.25 -10.90 34.11
C VAL A 1103 19.96 -11.11 32.63
N THR A 1104 19.88 -12.37 32.21
CA THR A 1104 19.51 -12.73 30.84
C THR A 1104 18.06 -13.17 30.78
N GLY A 1105 17.38 -12.84 29.69
CA GLY A 1105 16.02 -13.30 29.43
C GLY A 1105 15.74 -13.34 27.94
N GLN A 1106 14.72 -14.10 27.56
CA GLN A 1106 14.16 -14.06 26.23
C GLN A 1106 12.80 -13.36 26.32
N VAL A 1107 12.48 -12.53 25.33
CA VAL A 1107 11.16 -11.93 25.21
C VAL A 1107 10.13 -13.04 25.10
N GLY A 1108 9.32 -13.20 26.14
CA GLY A 1108 8.21 -14.13 26.17
C GLY A 1108 6.95 -13.48 25.60
N ALA A 1109 6.17 -14.28 24.89
CA ALA A 1109 4.77 -13.98 24.62
C ALA A 1109 3.98 -13.97 25.94
N GLY A 1110 3.34 -12.86 26.30
CA GLY A 1110 2.51 -12.83 27.51
C GLY A 1110 1.91 -11.47 27.82
N ARG A 1111 0.86 -11.51 28.64
CA ARG A 1111 0.22 -10.34 29.24
C ARG A 1111 0.89 -10.00 30.58
N ARG A 1112 1.08 -8.72 30.87
CA ARG A 1112 1.71 -8.20 32.09
C ARG A 1112 0.67 -7.93 33.16
N ALA A 1113 0.82 -8.51 34.34
CA ALA A 1113 -0.02 -8.20 35.49
C ALA A 1113 0.75 -7.31 36.49
N VAL A 1114 0.10 -6.23 36.99
CA VAL A 1114 0.60 -5.41 38.09
C VAL A 1114 -0.17 -5.75 39.36
N LEU A 1115 0.55 -6.07 40.43
CA LEU A 1115 -0.03 -6.47 41.71
C LEU A 1115 0.18 -5.38 42.75
N PHE A 1116 -0.92 -4.90 43.32
CA PHE A 1116 -0.97 -3.92 44.39
C PHE A 1116 -1.04 -4.60 45.75
N THR A 1117 -0.17 -4.19 46.66
CA THR A 1117 0.04 -4.86 47.93
C THR A 1117 -1.01 -4.48 48.97
N GLY A 1118 -1.21 -5.36 49.95
CA GLY A 1118 -2.03 -5.07 51.11
C GLY A 1118 -1.25 -4.40 52.24
N GLN A 1119 -1.95 -4.17 53.35
CA GLN A 1119 -1.31 -3.78 54.60
C GLN A 1119 -0.30 -4.85 55.05
N GLY A 1120 0.91 -4.42 55.40
CA GLY A 1120 2.08 -5.26 55.68
C GLY A 1120 3.32 -4.91 54.84
N ALA A 1121 3.14 -4.14 53.75
CA ALA A 1121 4.23 -3.68 52.90
C ALA A 1121 4.77 -2.28 53.29
N GLN A 1122 4.11 -1.57 54.21
CA GLN A 1122 4.50 -0.22 54.59
C GLN A 1122 5.85 -0.22 55.31
N ARG A 1123 6.63 0.84 55.07
CA ARG A 1123 7.83 1.16 55.84
C ARG A 1123 7.97 2.67 55.92
N SER A 1124 8.52 3.19 57.02
CA SER A 1124 8.87 4.61 57.11
C SER A 1124 9.79 5.01 55.95
N GLY A 1125 9.55 6.20 55.38
CA GLY A 1125 10.32 6.73 54.27
C GLY A 1125 10.08 6.03 52.93
N MET A 1126 9.05 5.20 52.78
CA MET A 1126 8.70 4.63 51.47
C MET A 1126 8.39 5.74 50.45
N GLY A 1127 8.95 5.64 49.24
CA GLY A 1127 8.75 6.61 48.17
C GLY A 1127 9.57 7.91 48.27
N ARG A 1128 10.26 8.19 49.38
CA ARG A 1128 10.99 9.47 49.61
C ARG A 1128 12.05 9.78 48.55
N GLU A 1129 12.85 8.78 48.18
CA GLU A 1129 13.89 8.94 47.13
C GLU A 1129 13.27 9.13 45.75
N LEU A 1130 12.18 8.42 45.45
CA LEU A 1130 11.45 8.57 44.18
C LEU A 1130 10.81 9.95 44.07
N TYR A 1131 10.23 10.45 45.17
CA TYR A 1131 9.67 11.80 45.27
C TYR A 1131 10.72 12.89 44.99
N ALA A 1132 11.93 12.75 45.53
CA ALA A 1132 13.00 13.70 45.28
C ALA A 1132 13.54 13.65 43.84
N ARG A 1133 13.40 12.51 43.15
CA ARG A 1133 14.07 12.25 41.86
C ARG A 1133 13.16 12.38 40.64
N PHE A 1134 11.90 11.97 40.75
CA PHE A 1134 10.99 11.85 39.62
C PHE A 1134 9.78 12.79 39.78
N PRO A 1135 9.70 13.86 38.98
CA PRO A 1135 8.58 14.81 39.05
C PRO A 1135 7.20 14.14 38.92
N VAL A 1136 7.06 13.15 38.02
CA VAL A 1136 5.82 12.39 37.84
C VAL A 1136 5.37 11.69 39.14
N PHE A 1137 6.32 11.09 39.86
CA PHE A 1137 6.02 10.46 41.15
C PHE A 1137 5.61 11.51 42.18
N ALA A 1138 6.35 12.62 42.26
CA ALA A 1138 6.09 13.68 43.22
C ALA A 1138 4.71 14.33 43.03
N GLU A 1139 4.38 14.70 41.79
CA GLU A 1139 3.09 15.28 41.42
C GLU A 1139 1.93 14.32 41.71
N SER A 1140 2.08 13.04 41.34
CA SER A 1140 1.06 12.03 41.62
C SER A 1140 0.86 11.81 43.13
N PHE A 1141 1.96 11.68 43.87
CA PHE A 1141 1.93 11.49 45.33
C PHE A 1141 1.30 12.70 46.05
N ASP A 1142 1.68 13.92 45.68
CA ASP A 1142 1.13 15.15 46.27
C ASP A 1142 -0.36 15.33 45.92
N ARG A 1143 -0.77 14.97 44.70
CA ARG A 1143 -2.18 14.98 44.30
C ARG A 1143 -3.03 14.05 45.16
N VAL A 1144 -2.53 12.84 45.44
CA VAL A 1144 -3.23 11.89 46.32
C VAL A 1144 -3.25 12.37 47.77
N CYS A 1145 -2.14 12.90 48.28
CA CYS A 1145 -2.09 13.47 49.62
C CYS A 1145 -3.09 14.62 49.79
N GLY A 1146 -3.17 15.55 48.83
CA GLY A 1146 -4.10 16.69 48.89
C GLY A 1146 -5.58 16.30 48.95
N LEU A 1147 -5.95 15.12 48.45
CA LEU A 1147 -7.31 14.57 48.53
C LEU A 1147 -7.58 13.79 49.83
N LEU A 1148 -6.54 13.22 50.44
CA LEU A 1148 -6.64 12.44 51.68
C LEU A 1148 -6.49 13.30 52.94
N ASP A 1149 -5.67 14.34 52.89
CA ASP A 1149 -5.37 15.21 54.03
C ASP A 1149 -6.62 15.83 54.70
N PRO A 1150 -7.68 16.25 53.97
CA PRO A 1150 -8.92 16.73 54.61
C PRO A 1150 -9.65 15.69 55.46
N GLU A 1151 -9.36 14.40 55.28
CA GLU A 1151 -10.03 13.28 55.95
C GLU A 1151 -9.17 12.65 57.07
N LEU A 1152 -7.97 13.18 57.31
CA LEU A 1152 -6.96 12.68 58.25
C LEU A 1152 -6.58 13.72 59.32
N ASP A 1153 -6.19 13.26 60.51
CA ASP A 1153 -5.82 14.15 61.63
C ASP A 1153 -4.45 14.83 61.45
N ARG A 1154 -3.63 14.35 60.49
CA ARG A 1154 -2.28 14.85 60.18
C ARG A 1154 -2.02 14.75 58.68
N PRO A 1155 -1.18 15.63 58.11
CA PRO A 1155 -0.79 15.54 56.70
C PRO A 1155 -0.11 14.20 56.39
N LEU A 1156 -0.59 13.49 55.37
CA LEU A 1156 -0.17 12.14 55.05
C LEU A 1156 1.31 12.07 54.68
N ARG A 1157 1.80 13.04 53.91
CA ARG A 1157 3.21 13.10 53.48
C ARG A 1157 4.18 13.14 54.67
N GLU A 1158 3.85 13.92 55.70
CA GLU A 1158 4.67 13.98 56.92
C GLU A 1158 4.71 12.61 57.58
N VAL A 1159 3.57 11.94 57.73
CA VAL A 1159 3.48 10.63 58.39
C VAL A 1159 4.18 9.51 57.60
N VAL A 1160 4.15 9.54 56.27
CA VAL A 1160 4.82 8.55 55.42
C VAL A 1160 6.34 8.74 55.39
N PHE A 1161 6.83 9.99 55.42
CA PHE A 1161 8.27 10.29 55.35
C PHE A 1161 8.96 10.43 56.71
N GLU A 1162 8.20 10.53 57.80
CA GLU A 1162 8.72 10.58 59.17
C GLU A 1162 9.23 9.20 59.62
N ASP A 1163 10.44 9.18 60.16
CA ASP A 1163 11.08 7.97 60.65
C ASP A 1163 10.77 7.76 62.14
N GLY A 1164 10.27 6.58 62.50
CA GLY A 1164 10.20 6.13 63.90
C GLY A 1164 9.04 6.66 64.77
N SER A 1165 8.05 7.37 64.23
CA SER A 1165 6.91 7.89 65.01
C SER A 1165 5.82 6.86 65.34
N GLY A 1166 5.84 5.68 64.70
CA GLY A 1166 4.81 4.63 64.84
C GLY A 1166 3.42 5.04 64.34
N LEU A 1167 3.25 6.28 63.85
CA LEU A 1167 1.98 6.79 63.33
C LEU A 1167 1.57 6.09 62.04
N LEU A 1168 2.54 5.73 61.20
CA LEU A 1168 2.29 4.97 59.96
C LEU A 1168 1.70 3.58 60.24
N ASP A 1169 1.89 3.00 61.43
CA ASP A 1169 1.34 1.69 61.81
C ASP A 1169 -0.12 1.75 62.24
N ARG A 1170 -0.68 2.95 62.44
CA ARG A 1170 -2.13 3.12 62.61
C ARG A 1170 -2.81 2.87 61.27
N THR A 1171 -3.79 1.96 61.25
CA THR A 1171 -4.51 1.52 60.05
C THR A 1171 -4.99 2.68 59.17
N VAL A 1172 -5.43 3.78 59.78
CA VAL A 1172 -5.88 4.99 59.06
C VAL A 1172 -4.77 5.63 58.21
N PHE A 1173 -3.53 5.67 58.70
CA PHE A 1173 -2.37 6.20 57.96
C PHE A 1173 -1.70 5.13 57.10
N THR A 1174 -1.68 3.87 57.54
CA THR A 1174 -1.10 2.77 56.75
C THR A 1174 -1.80 2.62 55.40
N GLN A 1175 -3.14 2.58 55.41
CA GLN A 1175 -3.92 2.38 54.18
C GLN A 1175 -3.83 3.58 53.25
N ALA A 1176 -3.92 4.79 53.80
CA ALA A 1176 -3.74 6.03 53.04
C ALA A 1176 -2.34 6.12 52.42
N GLY A 1177 -1.29 5.81 53.18
CA GLY A 1177 0.09 5.88 52.73
C GLY A 1177 0.42 4.85 51.64
N LEU A 1178 -0.03 3.60 51.80
CA LEU A 1178 0.15 2.55 50.79
C LEU A 1178 -0.56 2.93 49.49
N PHE A 1179 -1.82 3.37 49.57
CA PHE A 1179 -2.56 3.83 48.39
C PHE A 1179 -1.81 4.97 47.66
N ALA A 1180 -1.35 5.99 48.39
CA ALA A 1180 -0.62 7.12 47.79
C ALA A 1180 0.68 6.70 47.09
N VAL A 1181 1.47 5.83 47.72
CA VAL A 1181 2.73 5.33 47.14
C VAL A 1181 2.48 4.43 45.94
N GLU A 1182 1.52 3.51 46.03
CA GLU A 1182 1.22 2.58 44.94
C GLU A 1182 0.67 3.28 43.69
N VAL A 1183 -0.19 4.30 43.86
CA VAL A 1183 -0.64 5.16 42.76
C VAL A 1183 0.53 5.89 42.12
N ALA A 1184 1.39 6.53 42.91
CA ALA A 1184 2.53 7.27 42.38
C ALA A 1184 3.56 6.35 41.69
N LEU A 1185 3.77 5.13 42.19
CA LEU A 1185 4.59 4.11 41.54
C LEU A 1185 4.00 3.68 40.20
N PHE A 1186 2.69 3.45 40.14
CA PHE A 1186 2.03 3.06 38.90
C PHE A 1186 2.11 4.18 37.85
N ASP A 1187 1.86 5.43 38.24
CA ASP A 1187 1.97 6.59 37.34
C ASP A 1187 3.41 6.76 36.82
N LEU A 1188 4.42 6.56 37.68
CA LEU A 1188 5.82 6.59 37.27
C LEU A 1188 6.14 5.50 36.24
N LEU A 1189 5.77 4.24 36.50
CA LEU A 1189 5.98 3.14 35.55
C LEU A 1189 5.24 3.38 34.23
N SER A 1190 4.00 3.89 34.30
CA SER A 1190 3.19 4.25 33.13
C SER A 1190 3.88 5.32 32.28
N SER A 1191 4.53 6.30 32.92
CA SER A 1191 5.27 7.36 32.23
C SER A 1191 6.48 6.85 31.44
N TRP A 1192 7.02 5.69 31.79
CA TRP A 1192 8.08 5.00 31.04
C TRP A 1192 7.54 4.06 29.96
N GLY A 1193 6.23 4.09 29.70
CA GLY A 1193 5.58 3.21 28.74
C GLY A 1193 5.34 1.79 29.26
N VAL A 1194 5.44 1.55 30.57
CA VAL A 1194 5.05 0.26 31.15
C VAL A 1194 3.53 0.14 31.13
N ARG A 1195 3.08 -0.78 30.29
CA ARG A 1195 1.69 -1.15 30.06
C ARG A 1195 1.34 -2.39 30.89
N ALA A 1196 0.36 -2.27 31.78
CA ALA A 1196 -0.26 -3.41 32.46
C ALA A 1196 -1.42 -3.92 31.61
N ASP A 1197 -1.61 -5.24 31.54
CA ASP A 1197 -2.72 -5.94 30.88
C ASP A 1197 -3.73 -6.52 31.88
N PHE A 1198 -3.32 -6.61 33.14
CA PHE A 1198 -4.16 -6.96 34.26
C PHE A 1198 -3.68 -6.20 35.48
N VAL A 1199 -4.61 -5.82 36.34
CA VAL A 1199 -4.31 -5.33 37.68
C VAL A 1199 -5.00 -6.21 38.72
N ALA A 1200 -4.28 -6.52 39.78
CA ALA A 1200 -4.81 -7.24 40.92
C ALA A 1200 -4.36 -6.54 42.19
N GLY A 1201 -5.21 -6.55 43.20
CA GLY A 1201 -4.89 -5.97 44.49
C GLY A 1201 -5.15 -6.97 45.61
N HIS A 1202 -4.46 -6.80 46.73
CA HIS A 1202 -4.76 -7.55 47.94
C HIS A 1202 -5.26 -6.61 49.04
N SER A 1203 -6.51 -6.76 49.49
CA SER A 1203 -7.10 -5.92 50.54
C SER A 1203 -7.10 -4.42 50.16
N ILE A 1204 -6.31 -3.56 50.80
CA ILE A 1204 -6.25 -2.14 50.43
C ILE A 1204 -5.75 -1.94 48.98
N GLY A 1205 -4.87 -2.82 48.51
CA GLY A 1205 -4.39 -2.80 47.12
C GLY A 1205 -5.50 -3.03 46.09
N GLU A 1206 -6.64 -3.63 46.46
CA GLU A 1206 -7.80 -3.74 45.55
C GLU A 1206 -8.41 -2.37 45.24
N VAL A 1207 -8.33 -1.44 46.20
CA VAL A 1207 -8.79 -0.06 45.97
C VAL A 1207 -7.84 0.67 45.02
N THR A 1208 -6.53 0.44 45.15
CA THR A 1208 -5.53 0.93 44.19
C THR A 1208 -5.77 0.35 42.80
N ALA A 1209 -5.96 -0.97 42.70
CA ALA A 1209 -6.26 -1.65 41.44
C ALA A 1209 -7.55 -1.11 40.78
N ALA A 1210 -8.61 -0.88 41.57
CA ALA A 1210 -9.87 -0.33 41.08
C ALA A 1210 -9.73 1.11 40.57
N TYR A 1211 -8.93 1.95 41.23
CA TYR A 1211 -8.61 3.28 40.73
C TYR A 1211 -7.81 3.21 39.43
N VAL A 1212 -6.75 2.41 39.39
CA VAL A 1212 -5.89 2.26 38.21
C VAL A 1212 -6.65 1.68 37.01
N ALA A 1213 -7.60 0.77 37.25
CA ALA A 1213 -8.49 0.23 36.22
C ALA A 1213 -9.58 1.22 35.76
N GLY A 1214 -9.68 2.42 36.36
CA GLY A 1214 -10.69 3.43 36.03
C GLY A 1214 -12.09 3.14 36.59
N VAL A 1215 -12.22 2.16 37.50
CA VAL A 1215 -13.49 1.82 38.16
C VAL A 1215 -13.87 2.87 39.20
N LEU A 1216 -12.89 3.44 39.88
CA LEU A 1216 -13.07 4.52 40.85
C LEU A 1216 -12.38 5.79 40.37
N SER A 1217 -13.04 6.93 40.55
CA SER A 1217 -12.36 8.22 40.45
C SER A 1217 -11.32 8.35 41.57
N LEU A 1218 -10.25 9.13 41.35
CA LEU A 1218 -9.23 9.33 42.39
C LEU A 1218 -9.83 9.88 43.69
N GLY A 1219 -10.79 10.81 43.58
CA GLY A 1219 -11.48 11.38 44.73
C GLY A 1219 -12.31 10.35 45.50
N ASP A 1220 -13.04 9.49 44.80
CA ASP A 1220 -13.86 8.45 45.44
C ASP A 1220 -13.01 7.34 46.04
N ALA A 1221 -11.90 6.97 45.39
CA ALA A 1221 -10.92 6.05 45.95
C ALA A 1221 -10.32 6.63 47.24
N CYS A 1222 -9.90 7.91 47.25
CA CYS A 1222 -9.38 8.56 48.45
C CYS A 1222 -10.41 8.57 49.59
N ARG A 1223 -11.67 8.93 49.32
CA ARG A 1223 -12.76 8.89 50.31
C ARG A 1223 -12.98 7.49 50.86
N LEU A 1224 -12.97 6.47 49.99
CA LEU A 1224 -13.15 5.08 50.40
C LEU A 1224 -11.99 4.61 51.27
N VAL A 1225 -10.74 4.89 50.90
CA VAL A 1225 -9.55 4.55 51.69
C VAL A 1225 -9.59 5.22 53.07
N ALA A 1226 -9.89 6.51 53.11
CA ALA A 1226 -9.96 7.26 54.38
C ALA A 1226 -11.10 6.76 55.28
N ALA A 1227 -12.30 6.57 54.73
CA ALA A 1227 -13.45 6.04 55.48
C ALA A 1227 -13.19 4.63 56.00
N ARG A 1228 -12.65 3.74 55.15
CA ARG A 1228 -12.29 2.36 55.53
C ARG A 1228 -11.23 2.34 56.62
N GLY A 1229 -10.16 3.13 56.47
CA GLY A 1229 -9.10 3.25 57.47
C GLY A 1229 -9.63 3.73 58.82
N ARG A 1230 -10.49 4.76 58.83
CA ARG A 1230 -11.13 5.32 60.03
C ARG A 1230 -12.06 4.33 60.72
N LEU A 1231 -12.93 3.66 59.96
CA LEU A 1231 -13.88 2.68 60.48
C LEU A 1231 -13.15 1.45 61.07
N MET A 1232 -12.12 0.94 60.39
CA MET A 1232 -11.32 -0.17 60.90
C MET A 1232 -10.51 0.23 62.14
N GLN A 1233 -9.99 1.45 62.19
CA GLN A 1233 -9.26 1.97 63.34
C GLN A 1233 -10.15 2.17 64.57
N GLY A 1234 -11.45 2.45 64.38
CA GLY A 1234 -12.43 2.65 65.43
C GLY A 1234 -12.97 1.37 66.08
N LEU A 1235 -12.60 0.20 65.57
CA LEU A 1235 -12.95 -1.09 66.18
C LEU A 1235 -12.18 -1.32 67.50
N PRO A 1236 -12.73 -2.10 68.45
CA PRO A 1236 -12.05 -2.39 69.72
C PRO A 1236 -10.66 -3.00 69.50
N ALA A 1237 -9.68 -2.54 70.29
CA ALA A 1237 -8.35 -3.13 70.30
C ALA A 1237 -8.43 -4.63 70.63
N GLY A 1238 -7.85 -5.48 69.76
CA GLY A 1238 -7.88 -6.95 69.89
C GLY A 1238 -8.90 -7.70 69.02
N GLY A 1239 -9.67 -7.00 68.17
CA GLY A 1239 -10.79 -7.57 67.38
C GLY A 1239 -10.47 -8.53 66.22
N GLY A 1240 -9.22 -8.93 66.00
CA GLY A 1240 -8.87 -9.96 65.02
C GLY A 1240 -7.36 -10.19 64.89
N CYS A 1241 -6.91 -11.42 65.15
CA CYS A 1241 -5.52 -11.84 64.94
C CYS A 1241 -5.44 -12.74 63.70
N TRP A 1242 -4.60 -12.36 62.72
CA TRP A 1242 -4.31 -13.19 61.55
C TRP A 1242 -2.95 -13.85 61.73
N ARG A 1243 -2.86 -15.16 61.47
CA ARG A 1243 -1.61 -15.93 61.52
C ARG A 1243 -1.33 -16.49 60.14
N TRP A 1244 -0.11 -16.33 59.65
CA TRP A 1244 0.34 -17.01 58.44
C TRP A 1244 0.40 -18.52 58.68
N VAL A 1245 -0.39 -19.29 57.91
CA VAL A 1245 -0.42 -20.75 57.98
C VAL A 1245 -0.02 -21.31 56.62
N ARG A 1246 1.07 -22.08 56.58
CA ARG A 1246 1.54 -22.75 55.35
C ARG A 1246 0.97 -24.18 55.30
N ALA A 1247 -0.32 -24.33 54.96
CA ALA A 1247 -1.03 -25.62 54.85
C ALA A 1247 -2.04 -25.63 53.68
N ARG A 1248 -2.37 -26.80 53.12
CA ARG A 1248 -3.43 -26.97 52.07
C ARG A 1248 -4.81 -27.10 52.72
N SER A 1249 -5.85 -26.50 52.11
CA SER A 1249 -7.17 -26.22 52.70
C SER A 1249 -8.11 -27.43 52.97
N ARG A 1250 -7.60 -28.63 53.24
CA ARG A 1250 -8.46 -29.81 53.50
C ARG A 1250 -8.93 -30.00 54.94
N PHE A 1251 -8.56 -29.13 55.89
CA PHE A 1251 -9.01 -29.25 57.29
C PHE A 1251 -9.22 -27.87 57.93
N VAL A 1252 -10.30 -27.17 57.55
CA VAL A 1252 -10.96 -26.19 58.43
C VAL A 1252 -12.44 -26.22 58.06
N ARG A 1253 -13.25 -26.94 58.85
CA ARG A 1253 -14.69 -26.78 58.94
C ARG A 1253 -15.06 -26.76 60.42
#